data_AF-A0A972KTS2-F1
#
_entry.id   AF-A0A972KTS2-F1
#
_cell.length_a   1.000
_cell.length_b   1.000
_cell.length_c   1.000
_cell.angle_alpha   90.00
_cell.angle_beta   90.00
_cell.angle_gamma   90.00
#
_symmetry.space_group_name_H-M   'P 1'
#
loop_
_entity.id
_entity.type
_entity.pdbx_description
1 polymer ?
#
loop_
_entity_poly.entity_id
_entity_poly.type
_entity_poly.pdbx_seq_one_letter_code
_entity_poly.pdbx_strand_id
1 'polypeptide(L)'
;MMNHPFLFNENRIPMIAVLGMFALVLLSSTPLSAQPVLEINRVNSFNFPEVRVFFSVTCNGVPRYDLKKENITLIENGQIITDFDIICPDPNGTCCMSVALVFDRSSSMTPQKMLQSKTAGKAFVDLMDDQCDQATVVSFSSDVSVDMSMTSDKLALKGAIDGLTPNGMTAMWDGAGKGLEEVVKKGMNPCKAVILLTDGQENSSTIYDFLQVIALAKANNIRVFTIGLGSDADEYPLQLLAQETGGKYYSSPTGDDLEAIYKDIHTTISHRFLECEIIYRSDCPDGTERTIELTVGLPESLAGCPGYDTKITTYKTPRDPSQFKPVRLSLGKVTVVRGENVDVPLTLEDDVNDIFNTAEFKVLFDGGCCRFLGITTDGYLLDGVTIEWYAIPGGIQFRILSPKPINGKGVLAMLRFTAFDRDCDLYIQDWIFARGCLKPVLQAGKLIIAKLPEVNCSLKIPVPPVWDPATTQYSPDPFEVRLELFNYGNLEAKNVQVTLIVDPRDFELIKPRSTSQPGNPVNIAADGGRSVASWLLSVRKRNKGDSVRICMEARFDNHLPLQCCKKIWIPPTGPILECLLNAPEIKVNTATFRYEPMPFTLDLVVRNEGGEKTDDVYATVNLVPDLRLVAEPGNQPIKKLFPAQLKPGEQGRASWRITHPASPDLKTYKIEVWVRTKGADSTKCEIEITIPTMPG
;
A
#
# COMPACT_ATOMS: atom_id res chain seq x y z
N MET A 1 -5.70 82.43 -9.98
CA MET A 1 -6.14 83.58 -10.78
C MET A 1 -6.79 83.05 -12.05
N MET A 2 -8.06 83.44 -12.27
CA MET A 2 -8.76 83.59 -13.55
C MET A 2 -8.70 82.47 -14.61
N ASN A 3 -9.87 81.85 -14.85
CA ASN A 3 -10.63 81.87 -16.12
C ASN A 3 -11.23 80.51 -16.53
N HIS A 4 -12.56 80.42 -16.45
CA HIS A 4 -13.40 79.77 -17.48
C HIS A 4 -13.32 80.60 -18.78
N PRO A 5 -13.65 80.11 -20.01
CA PRO A 5 -14.93 79.43 -20.31
C PRO A 5 -15.07 78.54 -21.59
N PHE A 6 -16.31 78.03 -21.80
CA PHE A 6 -17.01 77.72 -23.08
C PHE A 6 -16.49 76.58 -23.98
N LEU A 7 -17.27 75.85 -24.81
CA LEU A 7 -18.69 75.49 -25.03
C LEU A 7 -18.63 74.54 -26.25
N PHE A 8 -19.49 73.52 -26.37
CA PHE A 8 -20.32 73.34 -27.57
C PHE A 8 -21.45 72.37 -27.29
N ASN A 9 -22.63 72.82 -27.70
CA ASN A 9 -23.97 72.29 -27.54
C ASN A 9 -24.43 71.86 -28.94
N GLU A 10 -25.18 70.76 -29.07
CA GLU A 10 -26.32 70.65 -30.01
C GLU A 10 -27.27 69.51 -29.59
N ASN A 11 -28.35 69.91 -28.92
CA ASN A 11 -29.75 69.82 -29.38
C ASN A 11 -30.33 68.45 -29.81
N ARG A 12 -31.39 68.02 -29.09
CA ARG A 12 -32.80 68.16 -29.54
C ARG A 12 -33.82 67.74 -28.45
N ILE A 13 -34.80 68.63 -28.26
CA ILE A 13 -36.07 68.56 -27.50
C ILE A 13 -37.16 68.04 -28.50
N PRO A 14 -38.26 67.32 -28.15
CA PRO A 14 -39.30 67.94 -27.33
C PRO A 14 -40.17 67.14 -26.34
N MET A 15 -40.62 67.98 -25.41
CA MET A 15 -41.66 67.96 -24.38
C MET A 15 -43.06 67.52 -24.86
N ILE A 16 -43.75 66.65 -24.10
CA ILE A 16 -45.22 66.64 -23.97
C ILE A 16 -45.57 66.42 -22.49
N ALA A 17 -46.49 67.24 -21.99
CA ALA A 17 -47.01 67.32 -20.63
C ALA A 17 -47.97 66.17 -20.28
N VAL A 18 -47.97 65.71 -19.02
CA VAL A 18 -49.11 64.99 -18.41
C VAL A 18 -49.32 65.43 -16.96
N LEU A 19 -50.60 65.67 -16.68
CA LEU A 19 -51.26 66.08 -15.45
C LEU A 19 -50.86 65.31 -14.19
N GLY A 20 -50.94 66.00 -13.05
CA GLY A 20 -50.87 65.41 -11.73
C GLY A 20 -52.00 64.43 -11.44
N MET A 21 -51.63 63.33 -10.79
CA MET A 21 -52.52 62.43 -10.08
C MET A 21 -51.83 62.11 -8.75
N PHE A 22 -52.43 62.53 -7.65
CA PHE A 22 -52.01 62.16 -6.29
C PHE A 22 -52.16 60.64 -6.16
N ALA A 23 -51.06 59.91 -6.29
CA ALA A 23 -51.02 58.49 -5.96
C ALA A 23 -50.82 58.37 -4.44
N LEU A 24 -51.89 57.99 -3.74
CA LEU A 24 -51.86 57.51 -2.38
C LEU A 24 -50.94 56.28 -2.35
N VAL A 25 -49.68 56.46 -1.94
CA VAL A 25 -48.76 55.34 -1.68
C VAL A 25 -49.31 54.60 -0.48
N LEU A 26 -50.06 53.52 -0.74
CA LEU A 26 -50.30 52.47 0.24
C LEU A 26 -48.93 51.92 0.62
N LEU A 27 -48.37 52.42 1.72
CA LEU A 27 -47.31 51.75 2.47
C LEU A 27 -47.89 50.41 2.92
N SER A 28 -47.75 49.38 2.08
CA SER A 28 -47.88 48.01 2.53
C SER A 28 -46.76 47.78 3.54
N SER A 29 -47.06 47.98 4.82
CA SER A 29 -46.23 47.49 5.91
C SER A 29 -46.19 45.97 5.77
N THR A 30 -45.20 45.45 5.06
CA THR A 30 -44.86 44.03 5.15
C THR A 30 -44.55 43.78 6.62
N PRO A 31 -45.28 42.90 7.32
CA PRO A 31 -44.96 42.60 8.70
C PRO A 31 -43.50 42.13 8.74
N LEU A 32 -42.67 42.80 9.53
CA LEU A 32 -41.31 42.37 9.80
C LEU A 32 -41.43 41.02 10.50
N SER A 33 -41.18 39.93 9.79
CA SER A 33 -41.28 38.60 10.38
C SER A 33 -40.13 38.41 11.37
N ALA A 34 -40.42 37.81 12.53
CA ALA A 34 -39.41 37.49 13.53
C ALA A 34 -38.30 36.64 12.91
N GLN A 35 -37.05 36.97 13.19
CA GLN A 35 -35.94 36.06 12.89
C GLN A 35 -35.73 35.09 14.05
N PRO A 36 -35.29 33.85 13.78
CA PRO A 36 -34.86 32.96 14.84
C PRO A 36 -33.65 33.57 15.56
N VAL A 37 -33.61 33.42 16.87
CA VAL A 37 -32.45 33.73 17.71
C VAL A 37 -31.98 32.41 18.29
N LEU A 38 -30.81 31.96 17.84
CA LEU A 38 -30.14 30.75 18.30
C LEU A 38 -29.21 31.11 19.46
N GLU A 39 -29.18 30.32 20.52
CA GLU A 39 -28.14 30.36 21.54
C GLU A 39 -27.60 28.96 21.81
N ILE A 40 -26.27 28.81 21.81
CA ILE A 40 -25.61 27.57 22.21
C ILE A 40 -25.39 27.63 23.72
N ASN A 41 -26.15 26.84 24.46
CA ASN A 41 -26.15 26.87 25.93
C ASN A 41 -24.88 26.21 26.49
N ARG A 42 -24.49 25.03 25.96
CA ARG A 42 -23.26 24.33 26.34
C ARG A 42 -22.89 23.21 25.36
N VAL A 43 -21.63 22.77 25.45
CA VAL A 43 -21.12 21.58 24.75
C VAL A 43 -20.54 20.60 25.77
N ASN A 44 -20.97 19.34 25.70
CA ASN A 44 -20.45 18.26 26.53
C ASN A 44 -19.71 17.23 25.67
N SER A 45 -18.40 17.14 25.86
CA SER A 45 -17.49 16.21 25.19
C SER A 45 -16.88 15.16 26.13
N PHE A 46 -17.45 14.97 27.33
CA PHE A 46 -16.87 14.10 28.36
C PHE A 46 -16.94 12.61 27.99
N ASN A 47 -17.96 12.21 27.20
CA ASN A 47 -18.16 10.83 26.71
C ASN A 47 -17.63 10.63 25.28
N PHE A 48 -16.49 11.24 24.97
CA PHE A 48 -15.86 11.21 23.65
C PHE A 48 -15.70 9.76 23.12
N PRO A 49 -15.96 9.49 21.82
CA PRO A 49 -16.18 10.43 20.72
C PRO A 49 -17.58 11.02 20.61
N GLU A 50 -18.52 10.66 21.48
CA GLU A 50 -19.83 11.32 21.50
C GLU A 50 -19.70 12.75 22.01
N VAL A 51 -20.24 13.70 21.25
CA VAL A 51 -20.33 15.12 21.62
C VAL A 51 -21.80 15.53 21.61
N ARG A 52 -22.21 16.21 22.67
CA ARG A 52 -23.58 16.72 22.87
C ARG A 52 -23.56 18.24 22.86
N VAL A 53 -24.31 18.86 21.96
CA VAL A 53 -24.47 20.32 21.86
C VAL A 53 -25.88 20.66 22.32
N PHE A 54 -25.98 21.45 23.38
CA PHE A 54 -27.25 21.90 23.93
C PHE A 54 -27.51 23.34 23.51
N PHE A 55 -28.69 23.62 23.00
CA PHE A 55 -29.01 24.91 22.41
C PHE A 55 -30.50 25.25 22.57
N SER A 56 -30.80 26.54 22.45
CA SER A 56 -32.17 27.06 22.46
C SER A 56 -32.39 27.94 21.24
N VAL A 57 -33.63 27.92 20.73
CA VAL A 57 -34.05 28.80 19.63
C VAL A 57 -35.29 29.54 20.10
N THR A 58 -35.30 30.85 19.92
CA THR A 58 -36.48 31.67 20.19
C THR A 58 -36.89 32.49 18.97
N CYS A 59 -38.16 32.85 18.92
CA CYS A 59 -38.74 33.71 17.91
C CYS A 59 -39.58 34.77 18.62
N ASN A 60 -39.16 36.04 18.55
CA ASN A 60 -39.74 37.11 19.37
C ASN A 60 -39.81 36.74 20.87
N GLY A 61 -38.78 36.05 21.38
CA GLY A 61 -38.73 35.58 22.77
C GLY A 61 -39.57 34.34 23.09
N VAL A 62 -40.31 33.79 22.12
CA VAL A 62 -41.04 32.52 22.28
C VAL A 62 -40.13 31.35 21.91
N PRO A 63 -39.88 30.37 22.83
CA PRO A 63 -39.07 29.19 22.54
C PRO A 63 -39.64 28.33 21.40
N ARG A 64 -38.73 27.70 20.65
CA ARG A 64 -39.04 26.76 19.56
C ARG A 64 -38.45 25.39 19.88
N TYR A 65 -39.32 24.39 19.89
CA TYR A 65 -38.95 23.00 20.13
C TYR A 65 -39.34 22.07 18.98
N ASP A 66 -39.97 22.60 17.94
CA ASP A 66 -40.43 21.89 16.74
C ASP A 66 -39.34 21.76 15.66
N LEU A 67 -38.06 21.80 16.07
CA LEU A 67 -36.91 21.77 15.18
C LEU A 67 -36.65 20.35 14.66
N LYS A 68 -36.34 20.25 13.37
CA LYS A 68 -35.97 18.99 12.71
C LYS A 68 -34.54 19.04 12.22
N LYS A 69 -33.96 17.87 11.93
CA LYS A 69 -32.60 17.73 11.39
C LYS A 69 -32.38 18.58 10.13
N GLU A 70 -33.38 18.68 9.26
CA GLU A 70 -33.36 19.49 8.04
C GLU A 70 -33.21 20.99 8.29
N ASN A 71 -33.55 21.47 9.49
CA ASN A 71 -33.38 22.87 9.89
C ASN A 71 -31.97 23.18 10.38
N ILE A 72 -31.11 22.16 10.53
CA ILE A 72 -29.82 22.29 11.19
C ILE A 72 -28.69 22.08 10.20
N THR A 73 -27.75 23.02 10.15
CA THR A 73 -26.42 22.80 9.59
C THR A 73 -25.41 22.82 10.72
N LEU A 74 -24.76 21.68 10.96
CA LEU A 74 -23.71 21.52 11.96
C LEU A 74 -22.37 21.41 11.26
N ILE A 75 -21.42 22.26 11.66
CA ILE A 75 -20.05 22.26 11.14
C ILE A 75 -19.08 22.16 12.31
N GLU A 76 -18.18 21.18 12.27
CA GLU A 76 -17.05 21.06 13.20
C GLU A 76 -15.74 21.31 12.46
N ASN A 77 -14.95 22.29 12.90
CA ASN A 77 -13.68 22.67 12.28
C ASN A 77 -13.78 22.91 10.76
N GLY A 78 -14.87 23.53 10.30
CA GLY A 78 -15.12 23.81 8.88
C GLY A 78 -15.67 22.62 8.08
N GLN A 79 -15.85 21.45 8.69
CA GLN A 79 -16.46 20.29 8.05
C GLN A 79 -17.92 20.09 8.46
N ILE A 80 -18.79 19.94 7.46
CA ILE A 80 -20.21 19.62 7.67
C ILE A 80 -20.33 18.22 8.30
N ILE A 81 -21.05 18.15 9.43
CA ILE A 81 -21.43 16.91 10.11
C ILE A 81 -22.84 16.56 9.63
N THR A 82 -22.95 15.47 8.86
CA THR A 82 -24.24 14.99 8.32
C THR A 82 -24.89 13.91 9.19
N ASP A 83 -24.07 13.21 9.99
CA ASP A 83 -24.52 12.14 10.88
C ASP A 83 -24.61 12.66 12.32
N PHE A 84 -25.82 13.05 12.70
CA PHE A 84 -26.17 13.55 14.04
C PHE A 84 -27.66 13.35 14.29
N ASP A 85 -28.02 13.28 15.56
CA ASP A 85 -29.40 13.28 16.05
C ASP A 85 -29.76 14.63 16.66
N ILE A 86 -31.04 15.00 16.64
CA ILE A 86 -31.59 16.18 17.32
C ILE A 86 -32.77 15.75 18.20
N ILE A 87 -32.76 16.20 19.45
CA ILE A 87 -33.79 15.94 20.45
C ILE A 87 -34.22 17.28 21.03
N CYS A 88 -35.48 17.65 20.86
CA CYS A 88 -36.05 18.83 21.52
C CYS A 88 -37.10 18.41 22.56
N PRO A 89 -37.29 19.20 23.65
CA PRO A 89 -38.34 18.98 24.63
C PRO A 89 -39.73 19.01 23.97
N ASP A 90 -40.65 18.17 24.41
CA ASP A 90 -42.07 18.34 24.09
C ASP A 90 -42.65 19.39 25.04
N PRO A 91 -43.14 20.56 24.56
CA PRO A 91 -43.73 21.58 25.43
C PRO A 91 -44.97 21.10 26.18
N ASN A 92 -45.60 20.00 25.76
CA ASN A 92 -46.74 19.39 26.44
C ASN A 92 -46.37 18.10 27.18
N GLY A 93 -45.12 17.63 27.05
CA GLY A 93 -44.63 16.42 27.66
C GLY A 93 -43.93 16.70 28.97
N THR A 94 -44.23 15.90 30.01
CA THR A 94 -43.47 15.88 31.25
C THR A 94 -42.40 14.80 31.21
N CYS A 95 -41.23 15.12 31.75
CA CYS A 95 -40.11 14.22 31.91
C CYS A 95 -40.06 13.72 33.34
N CYS A 96 -40.25 12.41 33.53
CA CYS A 96 -40.01 11.79 34.82
C CYS A 96 -38.59 12.09 35.29
N MET A 97 -38.44 12.41 36.58
CA MET A 97 -37.17 12.91 37.12
C MET A 97 -36.59 12.03 38.22
N SER A 98 -35.25 11.99 38.30
CA SER A 98 -34.51 11.43 39.42
C SER A 98 -33.63 12.52 40.02
N VAL A 99 -33.97 12.99 41.21
CA VAL A 99 -33.38 14.20 41.80
C VAL A 99 -32.74 13.92 43.16
N ALA A 100 -31.54 14.46 43.40
CA ALA A 100 -31.00 14.53 44.76
C ALA A 100 -31.29 15.90 45.38
N LEU A 101 -32.00 15.91 46.51
CA LEU A 101 -32.16 17.08 47.36
C LEU A 101 -31.02 17.05 48.39
N VAL A 102 -30.04 17.92 48.22
CA VAL A 102 -28.81 17.97 49.01
C VAL A 102 -28.83 19.19 49.92
N PHE A 103 -28.98 18.94 51.22
CA PHE A 103 -29.13 19.98 52.23
C PHE A 103 -27.87 20.16 53.07
N ASP A 104 -27.41 21.40 53.17
CA ASP A 104 -26.53 21.82 54.24
C ASP A 104 -27.25 21.70 55.60
N ARG A 105 -26.61 21.01 56.54
CA ARG A 105 -27.02 20.94 57.95
C ARG A 105 -25.87 21.34 58.88
N SER A 106 -24.96 22.19 58.41
CA SER A 106 -23.88 22.76 59.20
C SER A 106 -24.40 23.61 60.36
N SER A 107 -23.53 23.94 61.33
CA SER A 107 -23.92 24.77 62.48
C SER A 107 -24.32 26.22 62.14
N SER A 108 -23.96 26.74 60.96
CA SER A 108 -24.41 28.05 60.47
C SER A 108 -25.88 28.07 60.07
N MET A 109 -26.44 26.91 59.72
CA MET A 109 -27.86 26.72 59.41
C MET A 109 -28.72 26.88 60.67
N THR A 110 -28.95 28.12 61.09
CA THR A 110 -29.77 28.45 62.26
C THR A 110 -31.14 27.77 62.20
N PRO A 111 -31.83 27.58 63.35
CA PRO A 111 -33.15 26.94 63.37
C PRO A 111 -34.15 27.53 62.35
N GLN A 112 -34.08 28.84 62.11
CA GLN A 112 -34.90 29.51 61.10
C GLN A 112 -34.49 29.14 59.67
N LYS A 113 -33.20 29.26 59.31
CA LYS A 113 -32.68 28.87 57.97
C LYS A 113 -32.97 27.41 57.65
N MET A 114 -32.80 26.53 58.64
CA MET A 114 -33.11 25.11 58.52
C MET A 114 -34.62 24.87 58.34
N LEU A 115 -35.47 25.56 59.09
CA LEU A 115 -36.92 25.47 58.91
C LEU A 115 -37.36 25.92 57.50
N GLN A 116 -36.82 27.02 56.99
CA GLN A 116 -37.10 27.51 55.64
C GLN A 116 -36.64 26.51 54.57
N SER A 117 -35.42 25.98 54.71
CA SER A 117 -34.86 24.98 53.78
C SER A 117 -35.68 23.70 53.74
N LYS A 118 -36.08 23.18 54.91
CA LYS A 118 -36.98 22.03 55.00
C LYS A 118 -38.33 22.30 54.34
N THR A 119 -38.90 23.48 54.59
CA THR A 119 -40.21 23.86 54.02
C THR A 119 -40.15 23.88 52.49
N ALA A 120 -39.13 24.52 51.92
CA ALA A 120 -38.94 24.59 50.46
C ALA A 120 -38.62 23.22 49.84
N GLY A 121 -37.79 22.42 50.49
CA GLY A 121 -37.51 21.04 50.08
C GLY A 121 -38.77 20.17 50.03
N LYS A 122 -39.65 20.29 51.05
CA LYS A 122 -40.93 19.58 51.05
C LYS A 122 -41.88 20.10 49.97
N ALA A 123 -41.85 21.39 49.66
CA ALA A 123 -42.63 21.95 48.55
C ALA A 123 -42.18 21.39 47.18
N PHE A 124 -40.90 21.08 46.99
CA PHE A 124 -40.44 20.33 45.82
C PHE A 124 -41.04 18.93 45.79
N VAL A 125 -40.97 18.21 46.92
CA VAL A 125 -41.53 16.85 47.04
C VAL A 125 -43.05 16.84 46.81
N ASP A 126 -43.77 17.89 47.21
CA ASP A 126 -45.19 18.04 46.95
C ASP A 126 -45.53 18.09 45.45
N LEU A 127 -44.65 18.69 44.63
CA LEU A 127 -44.84 18.83 43.19
C LEU A 127 -44.51 17.58 42.37
N MET A 128 -43.71 16.66 42.91
CA MET A 128 -43.31 15.43 42.22
C MET A 128 -44.52 14.65 41.70
N ASP A 129 -44.40 14.00 40.55
CA ASP A 129 -45.41 13.07 40.04
C ASP A 129 -45.33 11.73 40.79
N ASP A 130 -46.44 11.28 41.39
CA ASP A 130 -46.50 10.05 42.21
C ASP A 130 -46.24 8.77 41.40
N GLN A 131 -46.39 8.80 40.08
CA GLN A 131 -46.29 7.62 39.22
C GLN A 131 -44.88 7.37 38.72
N CYS A 132 -44.05 8.41 38.58
CA CYS A 132 -42.72 8.23 38.00
C CYS A 132 -41.59 9.04 38.61
N ASP A 133 -41.84 10.12 39.34
CA ASP A 133 -40.75 10.91 39.91
C ASP A 133 -40.13 10.23 41.12
N GLN A 134 -38.81 10.38 41.25
CA GLN A 134 -38.04 9.82 42.34
C GLN A 134 -37.09 10.87 42.88
N ALA A 135 -36.91 10.88 44.20
CA ALA A 135 -35.92 11.73 44.84
C ALA A 135 -35.13 10.97 45.91
N THR A 136 -33.96 11.48 46.23
CA THR A 136 -33.15 11.10 47.39
C THR A 136 -32.90 12.33 48.24
N VAL A 137 -32.84 12.15 49.56
CA VAL A 137 -32.47 13.20 50.51
C VAL A 137 -31.07 12.90 51.00
N VAL A 138 -30.16 13.83 50.75
CA VAL A 138 -28.78 13.80 51.22
C VAL A 138 -28.55 15.04 52.07
N SER A 139 -27.82 14.91 53.16
CA SER A 139 -27.40 16.06 53.95
C SER A 139 -25.92 16.02 54.26
N PHE A 140 -25.33 17.20 54.45
CA PHE A 140 -23.92 17.33 54.78
C PHE A 140 -23.68 18.33 55.91
N SER A 141 -22.68 18.03 56.72
CA SER A 141 -22.05 18.95 57.66
C SER A 141 -20.55 18.65 57.73
N SER A 142 -20.02 18.21 58.87
CA SER A 142 -18.66 17.64 58.93
C SER A 142 -18.58 16.26 58.26
N ASP A 143 -19.73 15.61 58.09
CA ASP A 143 -19.92 14.32 57.45
C ASP A 143 -21.10 14.39 56.46
N VAL A 144 -21.23 13.39 55.58
CA VAL A 144 -22.31 13.28 54.60
C VAL A 144 -23.16 12.05 54.88
N SER A 145 -24.48 12.26 54.88
CA SER A 145 -25.50 11.23 55.12
C SER A 145 -26.44 11.13 53.92
N VAL A 146 -26.82 9.90 53.55
CA VAL A 146 -27.97 9.65 52.68
C VAL A 146 -29.16 9.35 53.61
N ASP A 147 -29.90 10.39 53.95
CA ASP A 147 -31.00 10.30 54.93
C ASP A 147 -32.22 9.57 54.36
N MET A 148 -32.39 9.62 53.04
CA MET A 148 -33.34 8.79 52.30
C MET A 148 -32.77 8.43 50.94
N SER A 149 -32.66 7.14 50.64
CA SER A 149 -32.24 6.70 49.31
C SER A 149 -33.35 6.93 48.26
N MET A 150 -32.98 6.89 46.98
CA MET A 150 -33.87 7.16 45.84
C MET A 150 -35.21 6.42 45.96
N THR A 151 -36.31 7.16 46.06
CA THR A 151 -37.67 6.64 46.23
C THR A 151 -38.71 7.60 45.65
N SER A 152 -39.90 7.08 45.32
CA SER A 152 -41.09 7.89 44.99
C SER A 152 -42.01 8.12 46.19
N ASP A 153 -41.69 7.54 47.36
CA ASP A 153 -42.49 7.74 48.59
C ASP A 153 -42.29 9.15 49.17
N LYS A 154 -43.22 10.04 48.82
CA LYS A 154 -43.24 11.43 49.31
C LYS A 154 -43.28 11.54 50.83
N LEU A 155 -43.96 10.63 51.55
CA LEU A 155 -44.03 10.70 53.01
C LEU A 155 -42.68 10.34 53.63
N ALA A 156 -42.01 9.32 53.10
CA ALA A 156 -40.66 8.95 53.53
C ALA A 156 -39.65 10.09 53.27
N LEU A 157 -39.72 10.73 52.10
CA LEU A 157 -38.87 11.88 51.76
C LEU A 157 -39.09 13.06 52.70
N LYS A 158 -40.35 13.45 52.95
CA LYS A 158 -40.67 14.53 53.89
C LYS A 158 -40.23 14.22 55.31
N GLY A 159 -40.40 12.97 55.76
CA GLY A 159 -39.93 12.52 57.07
C GLY A 159 -38.41 12.63 57.22
N ALA A 160 -37.64 12.26 56.19
CA ALA A 160 -36.20 12.44 56.17
C ALA A 160 -35.79 13.92 56.22
N ILE A 161 -36.47 14.78 55.45
CA ILE A 161 -36.24 16.24 55.48
C ILE A 161 -36.56 16.82 56.88
N ASP A 162 -37.67 16.41 57.50
CA ASP A 162 -38.05 16.90 58.84
C ASP A 162 -37.04 16.46 59.92
N GLY A 163 -36.34 15.35 59.73
CA GLY A 163 -35.32 14.82 60.63
C GLY A 163 -33.97 15.57 60.61
N LEU A 164 -33.72 16.45 59.64
CA LEU A 164 -32.42 17.13 59.52
C LEU A 164 -32.16 18.08 60.70
N THR A 165 -30.98 18.03 61.31
CA THR A 165 -30.62 18.90 62.45
C THR A 165 -29.27 19.58 62.23
N PRO A 166 -29.15 20.89 62.49
CA PRO A 166 -27.89 21.62 62.32
C PRO A 166 -26.78 21.11 63.26
N ASN A 167 -25.59 20.82 62.75
CA ASN A 167 -24.39 20.48 63.51
C ASN A 167 -23.10 20.70 62.69
N GLY A 168 -21.93 20.74 63.32
CA GLY A 168 -20.64 20.60 62.63
C GLY A 168 -20.28 21.70 61.62
N MET A 169 -19.38 21.31 60.70
CA MET A 169 -18.76 22.12 59.64
C MET A 169 -19.49 21.94 58.29
N THR A 170 -18.89 22.31 57.15
CA THR A 170 -19.56 22.37 55.83
C THR A 170 -18.75 21.60 54.76
N ALA A 171 -19.09 20.33 54.55
CA ALA A 171 -18.53 19.43 53.52
C ALA A 171 -19.43 19.42 52.25
N MET A 172 -19.54 20.58 51.60
CA MET A 172 -20.42 20.83 50.47
C MET A 172 -20.11 19.95 49.26
N TRP A 173 -18.84 19.81 48.89
CA TRP A 173 -18.44 18.99 47.73
C TRP A 173 -18.68 17.50 47.96
N ASP A 174 -18.43 17.01 49.18
CA ASP A 174 -18.77 15.63 49.54
C ASP A 174 -20.29 15.39 49.44
N GLY A 175 -21.10 16.36 49.89
CA GLY A 175 -22.55 16.32 49.79
C GLY A 175 -23.04 16.28 48.34
N ALA A 176 -22.55 17.19 47.50
CA ALA A 176 -22.89 17.26 46.08
C ALA A 176 -22.44 15.99 45.34
N GLY A 177 -21.23 15.51 45.59
CA GLY A 177 -20.69 14.27 45.03
C GLY A 177 -21.53 13.06 45.43
N LYS A 178 -21.98 12.99 46.70
CA LYS A 178 -22.86 11.91 47.16
C LYS A 178 -24.26 11.96 46.53
N GLY A 179 -24.82 13.16 46.36
CA GLY A 179 -26.07 13.35 45.62
C GLY A 179 -25.95 12.87 44.17
N LEU A 180 -24.87 13.23 43.48
CA LEU A 180 -24.56 12.74 42.13
C LEU A 180 -24.46 11.22 42.11
N GLU A 181 -23.73 10.60 43.04
CA GLU A 181 -23.63 9.14 43.12
C GLU A 181 -24.99 8.45 43.22
N GLU A 182 -25.88 8.92 44.10
CA GLU A 182 -27.21 8.32 44.26
C GLU A 182 -28.04 8.45 42.97
N VAL A 183 -27.98 9.60 42.30
CA VAL A 183 -28.69 9.82 41.01
C VAL A 183 -28.11 8.97 39.88
N VAL A 184 -26.78 8.79 39.83
CA VAL A 184 -26.11 7.91 38.86
C VAL A 184 -26.47 6.45 39.11
N LYS A 185 -26.30 5.97 40.34
CA LYS A 185 -26.39 4.55 40.69
C LYS A 185 -27.84 4.05 40.82
N LYS A 186 -28.75 4.91 41.28
CA LYS A 186 -30.12 4.51 41.66
C LYS A 186 -31.22 5.26 40.93
N GLY A 187 -30.91 6.41 40.30
CA GLY A 187 -31.89 7.16 39.51
C GLY A 187 -32.25 6.42 38.22
N MET A 188 -33.54 6.11 38.02
CA MET A 188 -34.05 5.34 36.88
C MET A 188 -34.53 6.21 35.72
N ASN A 189 -34.69 7.52 35.93
CA ASN A 189 -35.33 8.40 34.98
C ASN A 189 -34.33 9.19 34.10
N PRO A 190 -34.74 9.64 32.90
CA PRO A 190 -33.86 10.38 31.98
C PRO A 190 -33.56 11.81 32.44
N CYS A 191 -34.48 12.49 33.13
CA CYS A 191 -34.24 13.83 33.66
C CYS A 191 -33.59 13.73 35.04
N LYS A 192 -32.27 13.92 35.08
CA LYS A 192 -31.46 13.77 36.29
C LYS A 192 -30.93 15.12 36.76
N ALA A 193 -31.08 15.41 38.04
CA ALA A 193 -30.57 16.65 38.63
C ALA A 193 -30.13 16.48 40.08
N VAL A 194 -29.29 17.40 40.53
CA VAL A 194 -28.94 17.60 41.94
C VAL A 194 -29.33 19.02 42.31
N ILE A 195 -29.98 19.20 43.45
CA ILE A 195 -30.30 20.50 44.02
C ILE A 195 -29.48 20.64 45.31
N LEU A 196 -28.49 21.52 45.28
CA LEU A 196 -27.57 21.77 46.37
C LEU A 196 -27.92 23.10 47.05
N LEU A 197 -28.27 23.04 48.33
CA LEU A 197 -28.52 24.23 49.15
C LEU A 197 -27.45 24.35 50.23
N THR A 198 -26.85 25.53 50.38
CA THR A 198 -25.91 25.87 51.46
C THR A 198 -26.08 27.31 51.92
N ASP A 199 -25.76 27.60 53.18
CA ASP A 199 -25.72 28.96 53.72
C ASP A 199 -24.31 29.45 54.05
N GLY A 200 -23.27 28.68 53.72
CA GLY A 200 -21.91 28.93 54.14
C GLY A 200 -20.86 28.51 53.11
N GLN A 201 -19.60 28.57 53.54
CA GLN A 201 -18.44 28.25 52.71
C GLN A 201 -17.99 26.80 52.95
N GLU A 202 -17.51 26.15 51.89
CA GLU A 202 -16.83 24.86 51.99
C GLU A 202 -15.62 24.93 52.95
N ASN A 203 -15.52 24.00 53.89
CA ASN A 203 -14.41 23.93 54.85
C ASN A 203 -14.13 22.51 55.42
N SER A 204 -14.78 21.45 54.92
CA SER A 204 -14.72 20.12 55.53
C SER A 204 -14.76 18.91 54.56
N SER A 205 -14.86 19.12 53.24
CA SER A 205 -14.89 18.04 52.24
C SER A 205 -13.56 17.30 52.15
N THR A 206 -13.63 15.98 52.09
CA THR A 206 -12.45 15.07 52.05
C THR A 206 -12.58 13.94 51.03
N ILE A 207 -13.77 13.70 50.49
CA ILE A 207 -14.07 12.62 49.55
C ILE A 207 -14.06 13.15 48.11
N TYR A 208 -14.68 14.31 47.89
CA TYR A 208 -14.85 14.97 46.61
C TYR A 208 -14.29 16.38 46.68
N ASP A 209 -13.58 16.78 45.62
CA ASP A 209 -13.25 18.18 45.37
C ASP A 209 -14.20 18.81 44.32
N PHE A 210 -14.11 20.13 44.19
CA PHE A 210 -14.92 20.92 43.26
C PHE A 210 -14.86 20.42 41.80
N LEU A 211 -13.67 20.10 41.29
CA LEU A 211 -13.48 19.67 39.90
C LEU A 211 -14.01 18.24 39.69
N GLN A 212 -13.89 17.37 40.69
CA GLN A 212 -14.44 16.03 40.67
C GLN A 212 -15.97 16.03 40.62
N VAL A 213 -16.64 16.94 41.34
CA VAL A 213 -18.10 17.12 41.28
C VAL A 213 -18.52 17.53 39.86
N ILE A 214 -17.86 18.52 39.26
CA ILE A 214 -18.13 18.95 37.88
C ILE A 214 -17.91 17.79 36.89
N ALA A 215 -16.78 17.09 37.00
CA ALA A 215 -16.45 15.98 36.12
C ALA A 215 -17.49 14.84 36.22
N LEU A 216 -17.89 14.47 37.44
CA LEU A 216 -18.90 13.44 37.68
C LEU A 216 -20.26 13.82 37.11
N ALA A 217 -20.67 15.08 37.28
CA ALA A 217 -21.90 15.62 36.71
C ALA A 217 -21.88 15.60 35.18
N LYS A 218 -20.81 16.11 34.55
CA LYS A 218 -20.67 16.16 33.08
C LYS A 218 -20.58 14.77 32.46
N ALA A 219 -19.85 13.84 33.07
CA ALA A 219 -19.75 12.44 32.61
C ALA A 219 -21.12 11.74 32.53
N ASN A 220 -22.03 12.08 33.45
CA ASN A 220 -23.34 11.46 33.56
C ASN A 220 -24.48 12.34 33.01
N ASN A 221 -24.17 13.48 32.40
CA ASN A 221 -25.13 14.48 31.92
C ASN A 221 -26.16 14.90 32.98
N ILE A 222 -25.71 15.06 34.23
CA ILE A 222 -26.53 15.47 35.36
C ILE A 222 -26.32 16.96 35.62
N ARG A 223 -27.41 17.71 35.79
CA ARG A 223 -27.34 19.14 36.12
C ARG A 223 -27.30 19.36 37.61
N VAL A 224 -26.50 20.33 38.05
CA VAL A 224 -26.48 20.75 39.44
C VAL A 224 -27.09 22.14 39.55
N PHE A 225 -28.23 22.24 40.20
CA PHE A 225 -28.81 23.51 40.62
C PHE A 225 -28.26 23.84 42.00
N THR A 226 -27.82 25.08 42.17
CA THR A 226 -27.19 25.55 43.40
C THR A 226 -28.01 26.67 44.00
N ILE A 227 -28.19 26.67 45.32
CA ILE A 227 -28.96 27.65 46.07
C ILE A 227 -28.09 28.17 47.21
N GLY A 228 -27.74 29.45 47.15
CA GLY A 228 -27.08 30.17 48.24
C GLY A 228 -28.13 30.78 49.17
N LEU A 229 -28.13 30.40 50.45
CA LEU A 229 -29.03 30.92 51.47
C LEU A 229 -28.30 31.93 52.37
N GLY A 230 -28.84 33.13 52.53
CA GLY A 230 -28.18 34.17 53.34
C GLY A 230 -26.98 34.81 52.65
N SER A 231 -26.22 35.61 53.41
CA SER A 231 -25.08 36.40 52.91
C SER A 231 -23.72 35.71 53.04
N ASP A 232 -23.65 34.57 53.73
CA ASP A 232 -22.38 33.92 54.08
C ASP A 232 -21.99 32.80 53.09
N ALA A 233 -22.89 32.44 52.17
CA ALA A 233 -22.62 31.49 51.10
C ALA A 233 -21.63 32.05 50.09
N ASP A 234 -20.64 31.25 49.68
CA ASP A 234 -19.71 31.63 48.61
C ASP A 234 -20.39 31.45 47.24
N GLU A 235 -20.87 32.56 46.66
CA GLU A 235 -21.67 32.52 45.43
C GLU A 235 -20.87 32.06 44.20
N TYR A 236 -19.60 32.45 44.10
CA TYR A 236 -18.78 32.19 42.91
C TYR A 236 -18.65 30.69 42.57
N PRO A 237 -18.22 29.80 43.49
CA PRO A 237 -18.12 28.38 43.18
C PRO A 237 -19.49 27.74 42.92
N LEU A 238 -20.56 28.22 43.56
CA LEU A 238 -21.93 27.74 43.31
C LEU A 238 -22.42 28.11 41.90
N GLN A 239 -22.14 29.34 41.45
CA GLN A 239 -22.44 29.80 40.09
C GLN A 239 -21.66 29.00 39.06
N LEU A 240 -20.36 28.81 39.28
CA LEU A 240 -19.51 28.08 38.35
C LEU A 240 -19.91 26.60 38.24
N LEU A 241 -20.24 25.94 39.36
CA LEU A 241 -20.74 24.56 39.34
C LEU A 241 -22.06 24.43 38.56
N ALA A 242 -23.01 25.34 38.80
CA ALA A 242 -24.27 25.33 38.06
C ALA A 242 -24.03 25.56 36.56
N GLN A 243 -23.21 26.55 36.21
CA GLN A 243 -22.88 26.87 34.81
C GLN A 243 -22.20 25.69 34.09
N GLU A 244 -21.17 25.09 34.70
CA GLU A 244 -20.41 23.99 34.09
C GLU A 244 -21.22 22.71 33.88
N THR A 245 -22.28 22.52 34.67
CA THR A 245 -23.18 21.36 34.60
C THR A 245 -24.48 21.65 33.85
N GLY A 246 -24.68 22.88 33.39
CA GLY A 246 -25.89 23.33 32.70
C GLY A 246 -27.11 23.58 33.60
N GLY A 247 -26.92 23.59 34.92
CA GLY A 247 -27.91 24.01 35.89
C GLY A 247 -27.99 25.54 36.03
N LYS A 248 -28.65 26.00 37.10
CA LYS A 248 -28.82 27.42 37.42
C LYS A 248 -28.54 27.68 38.89
N TYR A 249 -27.83 28.76 39.17
CA TYR A 249 -27.62 29.28 40.52
C TYR A 249 -28.78 30.19 40.92
N TYR A 250 -29.20 30.07 42.17
CA TYR A 250 -30.20 30.92 42.79
C TYR A 250 -29.63 31.52 44.08
N SER A 251 -29.82 32.82 44.27
CA SER A 251 -29.53 33.51 45.53
C SER A 251 -30.83 33.71 46.31
N SER A 252 -30.82 33.40 47.60
CA SER A 252 -31.96 33.59 48.51
C SER A 252 -31.47 34.24 49.81
N PRO A 253 -31.30 35.58 49.84
CA PRO A 253 -30.68 36.28 50.97
C PRO A 253 -31.45 36.15 52.30
N THR A 254 -32.78 36.01 52.27
CA THR A 254 -33.62 35.92 53.48
C THR A 254 -34.26 34.55 53.71
N GLY A 255 -34.21 33.67 52.70
CA GLY A 255 -34.90 32.38 52.72
C GLY A 255 -36.36 32.42 52.25
N ASP A 256 -36.94 33.61 52.07
CA ASP A 256 -38.36 33.77 51.72
C ASP A 256 -38.69 33.29 50.29
N ASP A 257 -37.71 33.37 49.39
CA ASP A 257 -37.85 32.97 47.99
C ASP A 257 -37.59 31.47 47.75
N LEU A 258 -37.13 30.72 48.77
CA LEU A 258 -36.72 29.32 48.61
C LEU A 258 -37.83 28.45 48.03
N GLU A 259 -39.06 28.61 48.50
CA GLU A 259 -40.19 27.82 47.97
C GLU A 259 -40.41 28.10 46.47
N ALA A 260 -40.34 29.36 46.05
CA ALA A 260 -40.47 29.74 44.65
C ALA A 260 -39.31 29.20 43.80
N ILE A 261 -38.08 29.24 44.34
CA ILE A 261 -36.88 28.68 43.69
C ILE A 261 -37.04 27.17 43.45
N TYR A 262 -37.43 26.40 44.46
CA TYR A 262 -37.62 24.95 44.30
C TYR A 262 -38.74 24.62 43.29
N LYS A 263 -39.82 25.42 43.23
CA LYS A 263 -40.87 25.28 42.20
C LYS A 263 -40.36 25.58 40.78
N ASP A 264 -39.52 26.59 40.62
CA ASP A 264 -38.88 26.92 39.33
C ASP A 264 -37.95 25.78 38.87
N ILE A 265 -37.14 25.24 39.79
CA ILE A 265 -36.25 24.11 39.52
C ILE A 265 -37.07 22.87 39.13
N HIS A 266 -38.14 22.54 39.86
CA HIS A 266 -39.03 21.43 39.51
C HIS A 266 -39.57 21.58 38.08
N THR A 267 -40.13 22.74 37.77
CA THR A 267 -40.71 23.04 36.44
C THR A 267 -39.65 22.88 35.34
N THR A 268 -38.46 23.43 35.58
CA THR A 268 -37.32 23.32 34.65
C THR A 268 -36.96 21.86 34.38
N ILE A 269 -36.83 21.03 35.43
CA ILE A 269 -36.49 19.60 35.27
C ILE A 269 -37.61 18.85 34.55
N SER A 270 -38.87 19.08 34.96
CA SER A 270 -40.04 18.40 34.39
C SER A 270 -40.24 18.68 32.90
N HIS A 271 -39.82 19.85 32.41
CA HIS A 271 -39.84 20.19 30.98
C HIS A 271 -38.49 19.96 30.29
N ARG A 272 -37.76 18.93 30.74
CA ARG A 272 -36.48 18.49 30.15
C ARG A 272 -35.48 19.64 29.99
N PHE A 273 -35.47 20.54 30.98
CA PHE A 273 -34.58 21.70 31.07
C PHE A 273 -34.72 22.74 29.95
N LEU A 274 -35.79 22.67 29.14
CA LEU A 274 -36.18 23.70 28.17
C LEU A 274 -35.16 23.98 27.05
N GLU A 275 -34.37 22.98 26.65
CA GLU A 275 -33.36 23.10 25.59
C GLU A 275 -33.31 21.87 24.67
N CYS A 276 -32.96 22.12 23.41
CA CYS A 276 -32.69 21.06 22.44
C CYS A 276 -31.26 20.53 22.60
N GLU A 277 -31.04 19.30 22.16
CA GLU A 277 -29.78 18.59 22.20
C GLU A 277 -29.48 18.03 20.79
N ILE A 278 -28.27 18.28 20.30
CA ILE A 278 -27.69 17.58 19.14
C ILE A 278 -26.65 16.59 19.65
N ILE A 279 -26.70 15.35 19.15
CA ILE A 279 -25.77 14.28 19.47
C ILE A 279 -25.05 13.86 18.20
N TYR A 280 -23.72 13.89 18.19
CA TYR A 280 -22.91 13.42 17.06
C TYR A 280 -21.62 12.77 17.55
N ARG A 281 -20.90 12.11 16.64
CA ARG A 281 -19.58 11.54 16.93
C ARG A 281 -18.49 12.39 16.29
N SER A 282 -17.58 12.90 17.10
CA SER A 282 -16.34 13.55 16.65
C SER A 282 -15.24 12.50 16.42
N ASP A 283 -14.09 12.91 15.91
CA ASP A 283 -13.09 12.00 15.34
C ASP A 283 -12.01 11.54 16.34
N CYS A 284 -11.13 12.44 16.77
CA CYS A 284 -9.92 12.10 17.50
C CYS A 284 -9.83 12.82 18.85
N PRO A 285 -9.59 12.09 19.95
CA PRO A 285 -9.29 12.68 21.25
C PRO A 285 -7.83 13.17 21.26
N ASP A 286 -7.55 14.22 20.50
CA ASP A 286 -6.21 14.78 20.30
C ASP A 286 -5.84 15.88 21.31
N GLY A 287 -6.77 16.29 22.17
CA GLY A 287 -6.58 17.36 23.14
C GLY A 287 -6.71 18.77 22.57
N THR A 288 -7.10 18.91 21.30
CA THR A 288 -7.22 20.19 20.59
C THR A 288 -8.56 20.89 20.89
N GLU A 289 -8.58 22.21 20.69
CA GLU A 289 -9.84 22.94 20.64
C GLU A 289 -10.52 22.73 19.29
N ARG A 290 -11.83 22.51 19.34
CA ARG A 290 -12.71 22.31 18.19
C ARG A 290 -13.70 23.43 18.15
N THR A 291 -13.95 23.94 16.94
CA THR A 291 -14.95 24.97 16.68
C THR A 291 -16.21 24.32 16.17
N ILE A 292 -17.35 24.68 16.78
CA ILE A 292 -18.67 24.29 16.35
C ILE A 292 -19.38 25.51 15.82
N GLU A 293 -19.78 25.45 14.56
CA GLU A 293 -20.68 26.39 13.92
C GLU A 293 -22.03 25.69 13.73
N LEU A 294 -23.04 26.20 14.44
CA LEU A 294 -24.41 25.72 14.40
C LEU A 294 -25.26 26.77 13.71
N THR A 295 -25.90 26.39 12.61
CA THR A 295 -26.88 27.22 11.92
C THR A 295 -28.26 26.59 12.02
N VAL A 296 -29.25 27.40 12.40
CA VAL A 296 -30.66 27.03 12.33
C VAL A 296 -31.29 27.80 11.18
N GLY A 297 -31.85 27.08 10.19
CA GLY A 297 -32.60 27.63 9.07
C GLY A 297 -34.06 27.21 9.11
N LEU A 298 -34.96 28.18 9.25
CA LEU A 298 -36.41 27.97 9.29
C LEU A 298 -37.05 28.44 7.97
N PRO A 299 -37.77 27.55 7.24
CA PRO A 299 -38.35 27.88 5.94
C PRO A 299 -39.56 28.81 6.08
N GLU A 300 -39.88 29.54 5.01
CA GLU A 300 -41.06 30.43 4.93
C GLU A 300 -42.40 29.71 5.14
N SER A 301 -42.45 28.40 4.87
CA SER A 301 -43.62 27.57 5.11
C SER A 301 -43.92 27.35 6.60
N LEU A 302 -42.95 27.61 7.48
CA LEU A 302 -43.11 27.53 8.92
C LEU A 302 -43.62 28.87 9.45
N ALA A 303 -44.93 28.98 9.67
CA ALA A 303 -45.57 30.22 10.07
C ALA A 303 -44.92 30.84 11.34
N GLY A 304 -44.59 32.12 11.27
CA GLY A 304 -44.24 32.95 12.44
C GLY A 304 -42.75 33.21 12.70
N CYS A 305 -41.81 32.58 11.99
CA CYS A 305 -40.37 32.83 12.20
C CYS A 305 -39.44 32.30 11.07
N PRO A 306 -39.55 32.81 9.84
CA PRO A 306 -38.64 32.43 8.77
C PRO A 306 -37.29 33.14 8.91
N GLY A 307 -36.22 32.48 8.46
CA GLY A 307 -34.88 33.06 8.46
C GLY A 307 -33.84 32.07 8.94
N TYR A 308 -32.65 32.57 9.23
CA TYR A 308 -31.57 31.77 9.79
C TYR A 308 -30.80 32.56 10.84
N ASP A 309 -30.18 31.83 11.76
CA ASP A 309 -29.19 32.37 12.68
C ASP A 309 -28.06 31.35 12.85
N THR A 310 -26.85 31.86 13.04
CA THR A 310 -25.62 31.07 13.13
C THR A 310 -24.86 31.47 14.37
N LYS A 311 -24.54 30.49 15.21
CA LYS A 311 -23.68 30.67 16.39
C LYS A 311 -22.46 29.79 16.29
N ILE A 312 -21.36 30.33 16.80
CA ILE A 312 -20.07 29.65 16.88
C ILE A 312 -19.69 29.51 18.34
N THR A 313 -19.26 28.32 18.75
CA THR A 313 -18.65 28.05 20.04
C THR A 313 -17.44 27.15 19.88
N THR A 314 -16.65 26.99 20.94
CA THR A 314 -15.58 26.00 20.97
C THR A 314 -15.79 24.97 22.09
N TYR A 315 -15.16 23.81 21.95
CA TYR A 315 -14.97 22.86 23.03
C TYR A 315 -13.60 22.20 22.90
N LYS A 316 -13.07 21.66 24.00
CA LYS A 316 -11.79 20.93 23.99
C LYS A 316 -12.03 19.42 23.94
N THR A 317 -11.34 18.72 23.04
CA THR A 317 -11.35 17.25 23.02
C THR A 317 -10.55 16.71 24.21
N PRO A 318 -10.90 15.53 24.75
CA PRO A 318 -9.98 14.80 25.62
C PRO A 318 -8.69 14.48 24.87
N ARG A 319 -7.60 14.21 25.59
CA ARG A 319 -6.34 13.73 24.98
C ARG A 319 -6.10 12.28 25.36
N ASP A 320 -6.24 11.37 24.41
CA ASP A 320 -5.90 9.96 24.56
C ASP A 320 -4.82 9.54 23.55
N PRO A 321 -3.54 9.46 23.98
CA PRO A 321 -2.44 9.04 23.13
C PRO A 321 -2.59 7.61 22.57
N SER A 322 -3.39 6.75 23.19
CA SER A 322 -3.54 5.34 22.78
C SER A 322 -4.37 5.18 21.50
N GLN A 323 -5.18 6.17 21.14
CA GLN A 323 -6.00 6.14 19.93
C GLN A 323 -5.20 6.50 18.66
N PHE A 324 -4.00 7.06 18.79
CA PHE A 324 -3.18 7.45 17.65
C PHE A 324 -2.57 6.23 16.95
N LYS A 325 -2.93 6.04 15.68
CA LYS A 325 -2.42 4.97 14.82
C LYS A 325 -1.23 5.48 14.00
N PRO A 326 -0.02 4.94 14.18
CA PRO A 326 1.10 5.30 13.32
C PRO A 326 0.84 4.84 11.88
N VAL A 327 1.16 5.69 10.92
CA VAL A 327 1.01 5.41 9.49
C VAL A 327 2.31 5.78 8.78
N ARG A 328 2.98 4.77 8.22
CA ARG A 328 4.22 4.97 7.48
C ARG A 328 3.95 5.53 6.09
N LEU A 329 4.65 6.63 5.80
CA LEU A 329 4.64 7.32 4.51
C LEU A 329 6.06 7.38 3.99
N SER A 330 6.28 6.97 2.74
CA SER A 330 7.60 6.88 2.14
C SER A 330 7.66 7.61 0.80
N LEU A 331 8.84 8.12 0.46
CA LEU A 331 9.18 8.46 -0.92
C LEU A 331 10.00 7.33 -1.54
N GLY A 332 9.72 7.02 -2.80
CA GLY A 332 10.42 5.96 -3.53
C GLY A 332 11.91 6.24 -3.75
N LYS A 333 12.66 5.16 -3.97
CA LYS A 333 14.02 5.19 -4.47
C LYS A 333 14.00 4.89 -5.96
N VAL A 334 14.41 5.85 -6.80
CA VAL A 334 14.27 5.73 -8.26
C VAL A 334 15.58 6.09 -8.95
N THR A 335 15.96 5.29 -9.94
CA THR A 335 17.16 5.51 -10.76
C THR A 335 16.78 6.24 -12.04
N VAL A 336 17.53 7.27 -12.42
CA VAL A 336 17.22 8.16 -13.54
C VAL A 336 18.48 8.55 -14.31
N VAL A 337 18.37 8.68 -15.63
CA VAL A 337 19.45 9.20 -16.48
C VAL A 337 19.52 10.71 -16.32
N ARG A 338 20.74 11.25 -16.27
CA ARG A 338 20.98 12.70 -16.18
C ARG A 338 20.14 13.49 -17.19
N GLY A 339 19.39 14.48 -16.70
CA GLY A 339 18.58 15.39 -17.51
C GLY A 339 17.20 14.84 -17.90
N GLU A 340 16.88 13.59 -17.60
CA GLU A 340 15.54 13.04 -17.83
C GLU A 340 14.58 13.37 -16.68
N ASN A 341 13.28 13.29 -16.98
CA ASN A 341 12.22 13.40 -15.99
C ASN A 341 11.94 12.02 -15.38
N VAL A 342 11.62 11.99 -14.09
CA VAL A 342 11.33 10.76 -13.34
C VAL A 342 10.21 11.01 -12.34
N ASP A 343 9.37 9.99 -12.16
CA ASP A 343 8.28 10.00 -11.19
C ASP A 343 8.71 9.22 -9.93
N VAL A 344 8.59 9.87 -8.78
CA VAL A 344 8.89 9.32 -7.45
C VAL A 344 7.58 9.03 -6.75
N PRO A 345 7.29 7.77 -6.37
CA PRO A 345 6.06 7.45 -5.67
C PRO A 345 6.11 7.99 -4.24
N LEU A 346 5.05 8.68 -3.84
CA LEU A 346 4.69 8.91 -2.44
C LEU A 346 3.77 7.77 -2.01
N THR A 347 4.22 6.92 -1.10
CA THR A 347 3.56 5.65 -0.77
C THR A 347 3.07 5.64 0.66
N LEU A 348 1.84 5.17 0.84
CA LEU A 348 1.29 4.72 2.09
C LEU A 348 1.69 3.25 2.31
N GLU A 349 2.55 2.99 3.28
CA GLU A 349 3.15 1.66 3.51
C GLU A 349 2.30 0.76 4.43
N ASP A 350 1.50 1.39 5.29
CA ASP A 350 0.61 0.73 6.24
C ASP A 350 -0.84 0.73 5.73
N ASP A 351 -1.57 -0.33 6.05
CA ASP A 351 -2.98 -0.46 5.68
C ASP A 351 -3.82 0.55 6.46
N VAL A 352 -4.55 1.41 5.75
CA VAL A 352 -5.50 2.36 6.31
C VAL A 352 -6.89 2.00 5.79
N ASN A 353 -7.83 1.82 6.72
CA ASN A 353 -9.25 1.67 6.45
C ASN A 353 -9.98 2.79 7.18
N ASP A 354 -9.73 4.02 6.74
CA ASP A 354 -10.14 5.24 7.42
C ASP A 354 -10.21 6.40 6.41
N ILE A 355 -10.73 7.54 6.85
CA ILE A 355 -10.70 8.77 6.07
C ILE A 355 -9.31 9.37 6.15
N PHE A 356 -8.62 9.44 5.02
CA PHE A 356 -7.40 10.20 4.87
C PHE A 356 -7.76 11.69 4.77
N ASN A 357 -7.73 12.37 5.92
CA ASN A 357 -8.13 13.78 6.03
C ASN A 357 -7.19 14.71 5.25
N THR A 358 -7.62 15.97 5.11
CA THR A 358 -6.76 17.05 4.61
C THR A 358 -5.48 17.13 5.43
N ALA A 359 -4.38 17.45 4.76
CA ALA A 359 -3.07 17.48 5.38
C ALA A 359 -2.14 18.47 4.69
N GLU A 360 -1.18 18.98 5.44
CA GLU A 360 -0.06 19.75 4.90
C GLU A 360 1.24 18.99 5.15
N PHE A 361 2.18 19.06 4.20
CA PHE A 361 3.51 18.48 4.37
C PHE A 361 4.53 19.15 3.44
N LYS A 362 5.82 18.93 3.72
CA LYS A 362 6.93 19.42 2.90
C LYS A 362 7.68 18.26 2.27
N VAL A 363 8.19 18.45 1.06
CA VAL A 363 9.24 17.60 0.50
C VAL A 363 10.48 18.46 0.26
N LEU A 364 11.55 18.17 1.01
CA LEU A 364 12.82 18.86 0.93
C LEU A 364 13.81 18.10 0.07
N PHE A 365 14.57 18.85 -0.74
CA PHE A 365 15.62 18.35 -1.62
C PHE A 365 16.59 19.49 -1.96
N ASP A 366 17.80 19.13 -2.40
CA ASP A 366 18.78 20.10 -2.88
C ASP A 366 18.50 20.45 -4.35
N GLY A 367 18.17 21.72 -4.60
CA GLY A 367 17.92 22.28 -5.93
C GLY A 367 19.14 22.20 -6.87
N GLY A 368 20.33 21.92 -6.35
CA GLY A 368 21.53 21.65 -7.14
C GLY A 368 21.60 20.21 -7.69
N CYS A 369 20.84 19.25 -7.16
CA CYS A 369 20.80 17.87 -7.68
C CYS A 369 19.51 17.49 -8.40
N CYS A 370 18.38 18.12 -8.10
CA CYS A 370 17.15 17.90 -8.85
C CYS A 370 16.22 19.12 -8.81
N ARG A 371 15.20 19.11 -9.67
CA ARG A 371 14.13 20.11 -9.68
C ARG A 371 12.77 19.43 -9.76
N PHE A 372 11.85 19.85 -8.91
CA PHE A 372 10.46 19.41 -8.93
C PHE A 372 9.70 20.02 -10.12
N LEU A 373 8.82 19.23 -10.74
CA LEU A 373 8.05 19.60 -11.94
C LEU A 373 6.54 19.54 -11.72
N GLY A 374 6.04 18.71 -10.80
CA GLY A 374 4.62 18.57 -10.53
C GLY A 374 4.25 17.30 -9.79
N ILE A 375 2.97 17.12 -9.52
CA ILE A 375 2.41 15.95 -8.84
C ILE A 375 1.18 15.45 -9.62
N THR A 376 0.97 14.13 -9.64
CA THR A 376 -0.26 13.51 -10.17
C THR A 376 -0.83 12.51 -9.18
N THR A 377 -2.15 12.48 -9.08
CA THR A 377 -2.92 11.54 -8.25
C THR A 377 -3.73 10.55 -9.09
N ASP A 378 -3.79 10.73 -10.41
CA ASP A 378 -4.62 9.93 -11.33
C ASP A 378 -4.24 8.45 -11.28
N GLY A 379 -5.22 7.60 -10.96
CA GLY A 379 -5.00 6.15 -10.84
C GLY A 379 -4.29 5.69 -9.56
N TYR A 380 -4.09 6.58 -8.59
CA TYR A 380 -3.47 6.30 -7.28
C TYR A 380 -4.47 6.46 -6.12
N LEU A 381 -4.04 6.18 -4.88
CA LEU A 381 -4.94 6.21 -3.72
C LEU A 381 -5.56 7.60 -3.48
N LEU A 382 -4.90 8.71 -3.89
CA LEU A 382 -5.46 10.07 -3.83
C LEU A 382 -6.15 10.53 -5.12
N ASP A 383 -6.49 9.63 -6.04
CA ASP A 383 -7.23 9.96 -7.27
C ASP A 383 -8.47 10.85 -7.01
N GLY A 384 -8.65 11.89 -7.82
CA GLY A 384 -9.71 12.90 -7.64
C GLY A 384 -9.53 13.88 -6.48
N VAL A 385 -8.48 13.75 -5.65
CA VAL A 385 -8.15 14.73 -4.60
C VAL A 385 -7.25 15.82 -5.17
N THR A 386 -7.63 17.07 -4.93
CA THR A 386 -6.79 18.22 -5.32
C THR A 386 -5.65 18.39 -4.32
N ILE A 387 -4.42 18.41 -4.83
CA ILE A 387 -3.21 18.72 -4.05
C ILE A 387 -2.61 20.02 -4.59
N GLU A 388 -2.69 21.09 -3.80
CA GLU A 388 -1.99 22.34 -4.08
C GLU A 388 -0.53 22.25 -3.63
N TRP A 389 0.35 22.95 -4.34
CA TRP A 389 1.76 23.02 -3.97
C TRP A 389 2.40 24.34 -4.38
N TYR A 390 3.43 24.73 -3.66
CA TYR A 390 4.23 25.91 -3.97
C TYR A 390 5.69 25.75 -3.52
N ALA A 391 6.59 26.44 -4.21
CA ALA A 391 8.02 26.38 -3.91
C ALA A 391 8.36 27.08 -2.60
N ILE A 392 9.24 26.46 -1.82
CA ILE A 392 9.82 27.00 -0.58
C ILE A 392 11.36 26.86 -0.63
N PRO A 393 12.12 27.60 0.20
CA PRO A 393 13.56 27.39 0.29
C PRO A 393 13.88 25.92 0.62
N GLY A 394 14.62 25.26 -0.29
CA GLY A 394 15.04 23.86 -0.11
C GLY A 394 13.95 22.80 -0.36
N GLY A 395 12.82 23.14 -1.00
CA GLY A 395 11.79 22.13 -1.30
C GLY A 395 10.47 22.66 -1.83
N ILE A 396 9.41 21.87 -1.62
CA ILE A 396 8.03 22.18 -1.99
C ILE A 396 7.12 21.96 -0.79
N GLN A 397 6.19 22.89 -0.54
CA GLN A 397 5.08 22.71 0.39
C GLN A 397 3.87 22.14 -0.37
N PHE A 398 3.18 21.17 0.23
CA PHE A 398 1.97 20.55 -0.30
C PHE A 398 0.79 20.74 0.65
N ARG A 399 -0.42 20.82 0.06
CA ARG A 399 -1.71 20.88 0.76
C ARG A 399 -2.72 19.94 0.09
N ILE A 400 -3.19 18.95 0.84
CA ILE A 400 -4.30 18.07 0.44
C ILE A 400 -5.60 18.76 0.84
N LEU A 401 -6.42 19.13 -0.14
CA LEU A 401 -7.56 20.05 0.10
C LEU A 401 -8.87 19.37 0.50
N SER A 402 -9.03 18.08 0.24
CA SER A 402 -10.27 17.35 0.57
C SER A 402 -9.97 15.99 1.21
N PRO A 403 -10.77 15.56 2.20
CA PRO A 403 -10.65 14.22 2.76
C PRO A 403 -11.02 13.15 1.73
N LYS A 404 -10.38 11.98 1.79
CA LYS A 404 -10.70 10.82 0.95
C LYS A 404 -10.71 9.53 1.76
N PRO A 405 -11.76 8.68 1.65
CA PRO A 405 -11.72 7.33 2.19
C PRO A 405 -10.61 6.51 1.51
N ILE A 406 -9.71 5.95 2.29
CA ILE A 406 -8.69 5.00 1.81
C ILE A 406 -8.97 3.65 2.47
N ASN A 407 -8.92 2.60 1.65
CA ASN A 407 -9.02 1.21 2.07
C ASN A 407 -7.81 0.45 1.51
N GLY A 408 -6.84 0.15 2.37
CA GLY A 408 -5.59 -0.52 2.02
C GLY A 408 -4.36 0.38 2.08
N LYS A 409 -3.32 -0.03 1.34
CA LYS A 409 -2.01 0.63 1.24
C LYS A 409 -1.54 0.69 -0.21
N GLY A 410 -0.60 1.57 -0.54
CA GLY A 410 -0.10 1.74 -1.90
C GLY A 410 0.33 3.18 -2.21
N VAL A 411 0.54 3.46 -3.49
CA VAL A 411 0.96 4.79 -3.95
C VAL A 411 -0.19 5.78 -3.76
N LEU A 412 0.07 6.87 -3.03
CA LEU A 412 -0.83 8.00 -2.84
C LEU A 412 -0.83 8.91 -4.07
N ALA A 413 0.37 9.26 -4.53
CA ALA A 413 0.60 10.17 -5.66
C ALA A 413 1.99 9.94 -6.25
N MET A 414 2.23 10.44 -7.46
CA MET A 414 3.54 10.46 -8.09
C MET A 414 4.08 11.89 -8.14
N LEU A 415 5.28 12.10 -7.61
CA LEU A 415 5.98 13.38 -7.62
C LEU A 415 6.99 13.38 -8.77
N ARG A 416 6.83 14.30 -9.71
CA ARG A 416 7.69 14.39 -10.89
C ARG A 416 8.88 15.31 -10.65
N PHE A 417 10.07 14.80 -10.94
CA PHE A 417 11.34 15.52 -10.85
C PHE A 417 12.11 15.45 -12.16
N THR A 418 13.06 16.36 -12.34
CA THR A 418 14.19 16.19 -13.27
C THR A 418 15.47 16.15 -12.45
N ALA A 419 16.37 15.21 -12.76
CA ALA A 419 17.61 15.03 -12.02
C ALA A 419 18.83 15.55 -12.80
N PHE A 420 19.79 16.13 -12.08
CA PHE A 420 20.99 16.72 -12.66
C PHE A 420 22.15 15.72 -12.67
N ASP A 421 23.33 16.10 -12.18
CA ASP A 421 24.59 15.37 -12.35
C ASP A 421 25.02 14.54 -11.12
N ARG A 422 24.22 14.55 -10.04
CA ARG A 422 24.47 13.76 -8.82
C ARG A 422 23.17 13.27 -8.17
N ASP A 423 23.29 12.22 -7.36
CA ASP A 423 22.20 11.68 -6.56
C ASP A 423 21.54 12.77 -5.70
N CYS A 424 20.24 12.62 -5.45
CA CYS A 424 19.45 13.59 -4.71
C CYS A 424 18.61 12.90 -3.64
N ASP A 425 18.86 13.20 -2.37
CA ASP A 425 18.04 12.72 -1.26
C ASP A 425 16.76 13.56 -1.15
N LEU A 426 15.64 12.89 -0.89
CA LEU A 426 14.31 13.51 -0.78
C LEU A 426 13.73 13.25 0.62
N TYR A 427 13.33 14.28 1.33
CA TYR A 427 12.83 14.17 2.71
C TYR A 427 11.40 14.67 2.82
N ILE A 428 10.49 13.84 3.32
CA ILE A 428 9.18 14.31 3.78
C ILE A 428 9.37 14.92 5.18
N GLN A 429 8.82 16.10 5.42
CA GLN A 429 8.82 16.76 6.72
C GLN A 429 7.47 17.40 7.03
N ASP A 430 7.24 17.68 8.32
CA ASP A 430 6.10 18.43 8.83
C ASP A 430 4.74 17.94 8.30
N TRP A 431 4.57 16.62 8.19
CA TRP A 431 3.27 16.06 7.81
C TRP A 431 2.29 16.24 8.95
N ILE A 432 1.27 17.04 8.73
CA ILE A 432 0.24 17.38 9.71
C ILE A 432 -1.12 17.12 9.08
N PHE A 433 -1.84 16.13 9.61
CA PHE A 433 -3.26 15.97 9.30
C PHE A 433 -4.06 17.05 10.04
N ALA A 434 -5.07 17.62 9.38
CA ALA A 434 -5.93 18.62 9.99
C ALA A 434 -6.76 18.05 11.15
N ARG A 435 -7.06 16.74 11.09
CA ARG A 435 -7.83 16.01 12.09
C ARG A 435 -7.62 14.48 11.95
N GLY A 436 -8.25 13.71 12.81
CA GLY A 436 -8.16 12.25 12.85
C GLY A 436 -6.94 11.74 13.63
N CYS A 437 -6.92 10.44 13.89
CA CYS A 437 -5.91 9.81 14.75
C CYS A 437 -4.75 9.17 13.98
N LEU A 438 -4.54 9.51 12.71
CA LEU A 438 -3.39 9.02 11.96
C LEU A 438 -2.14 9.83 12.32
N LYS A 439 -1.09 9.15 12.75
CA LYS A 439 0.20 9.76 13.10
C LYS A 439 1.25 9.39 12.06
N PRO A 440 1.73 10.34 11.24
CA PRO A 440 2.66 10.01 10.16
C PRO A 440 4.02 9.57 10.70
N VAL A 441 4.58 8.53 10.08
CA VAL A 441 5.96 8.06 10.27
C VAL A 441 6.66 8.16 8.93
N LEU A 442 7.58 9.12 8.80
CA LEU A 442 8.09 9.56 7.51
C LEU A 442 9.39 8.83 7.13
N GLN A 443 9.47 8.37 5.88
CA GLN A 443 10.66 7.74 5.32
C GLN A 443 11.14 8.50 4.08
N ALA A 444 12.44 8.76 4.04
CA ALA A 444 13.09 9.47 2.95
C ALA A 444 13.17 8.63 1.67
N GLY A 445 13.15 9.30 0.53
CA GLY A 445 13.37 8.73 -0.79
C GLY A 445 14.70 9.18 -1.37
N LYS A 446 15.01 8.72 -2.58
CA LYS A 446 16.25 9.11 -3.27
C LYS A 446 16.13 9.00 -4.78
N LEU A 447 16.64 10.00 -5.48
CA LEU A 447 16.96 9.95 -6.89
C LEU A 447 18.41 9.50 -7.06
N ILE A 448 18.63 8.40 -7.76
CA ILE A 448 19.97 7.86 -8.04
C ILE A 448 20.29 8.17 -9.50
N ILE A 449 21.42 8.83 -9.76
CA ILE A 449 21.86 9.06 -11.13
C ILE A 449 22.44 7.77 -11.69
N ALA A 450 21.83 7.31 -12.78
CA ALA A 450 22.27 6.12 -13.48
C ALA A 450 23.68 6.37 -14.06
N LYS A 451 24.63 5.50 -13.70
CA LYS A 451 25.98 5.44 -14.28
C LYS A 451 25.97 4.41 -15.41
N LEU A 452 26.97 4.43 -16.29
CA LEU A 452 27.08 3.47 -17.41
C LEU A 452 26.80 2.01 -16.95
N PRO A 453 26.21 1.14 -17.80
CA PRO A 453 26.05 -0.27 -17.46
C PRO A 453 27.40 -0.89 -17.10
N GLU A 454 27.42 -1.91 -16.24
CA GLU A 454 28.66 -2.62 -15.87
C GLU A 454 28.47 -4.10 -16.17
N VAL A 455 28.80 -4.51 -17.41
CA VAL A 455 28.50 -5.86 -17.89
C VAL A 455 29.74 -6.75 -17.89
N ASN A 456 29.62 -7.93 -17.26
CA ASN A 456 30.61 -9.01 -17.39
C ASN A 456 30.05 -10.19 -18.21
N CYS A 457 30.93 -11.11 -18.59
CA CYS A 457 30.56 -12.31 -19.33
C CYS A 457 31.17 -13.58 -18.74
N SER A 458 30.46 -14.70 -18.92
CA SER A 458 30.93 -16.04 -18.62
C SER A 458 30.57 -16.99 -19.75
N LEU A 459 31.57 -17.64 -20.35
CA LEU A 459 31.35 -18.66 -21.39
C LEU A 459 31.32 -20.07 -20.77
N LYS A 460 30.16 -20.72 -20.86
CA LYS A 460 29.90 -22.07 -20.36
C LYS A 460 29.90 -23.08 -21.51
N ILE A 461 30.56 -24.21 -21.25
CA ILE A 461 30.59 -25.40 -22.13
C ILE A 461 30.39 -26.57 -21.17
N PRO A 462 29.15 -27.04 -20.96
CA PRO A 462 28.82 -27.96 -19.87
C PRO A 462 29.52 -29.31 -19.99
N VAL A 463 29.54 -29.89 -21.20
CA VAL A 463 30.20 -31.17 -21.48
C VAL A 463 30.97 -31.03 -22.79
N PRO A 464 32.32 -31.02 -22.75
CA PRO A 464 33.12 -31.04 -23.96
C PRO A 464 32.93 -32.37 -24.71
N PRO A 465 32.91 -32.35 -26.06
CA PRO A 465 32.77 -33.55 -26.87
C PRO A 465 33.99 -34.47 -26.73
N VAL A 466 33.74 -35.76 -26.50
CA VAL A 466 34.76 -36.82 -26.44
C VAL A 466 34.47 -37.85 -27.53
N TRP A 467 35.50 -38.46 -28.10
CA TRP A 467 35.30 -39.51 -29.10
C TRP A 467 34.70 -40.76 -28.46
N ASP A 468 33.57 -41.22 -28.98
CA ASP A 468 32.93 -42.48 -28.59
C ASP A 468 33.26 -43.57 -29.63
N PRO A 469 34.09 -44.56 -29.28
CA PRO A 469 34.47 -45.64 -30.19
C PRO A 469 33.33 -46.63 -30.48
N ALA A 470 32.26 -46.66 -29.67
CA ALA A 470 31.12 -47.56 -29.91
C ALA A 470 30.19 -47.04 -31.01
N THR A 471 30.05 -45.72 -31.11
CA THR A 471 29.16 -45.05 -32.08
C THR A 471 29.92 -44.39 -33.24
N THR A 472 31.26 -44.43 -33.19
CA THR A 472 32.19 -43.80 -34.15
C THR A 472 31.90 -42.31 -34.41
N GLN A 473 31.46 -41.63 -33.35
CA GLN A 473 31.07 -40.22 -33.33
C GLN A 473 31.59 -39.53 -32.06
N TYR A 474 31.61 -38.20 -32.06
CA TYR A 474 31.81 -37.46 -30.82
C TYR A 474 30.53 -37.49 -29.97
N SER A 475 30.68 -37.49 -28.65
CA SER A 475 29.57 -37.44 -27.72
C SER A 475 29.87 -36.46 -26.57
N PRO A 476 28.97 -35.50 -26.28
CA PRO A 476 27.80 -35.13 -27.08
C PRO A 476 28.19 -34.44 -28.40
N ASP A 477 27.49 -34.73 -29.49
CA ASP A 477 27.61 -34.04 -30.78
C ASP A 477 26.22 -33.94 -31.45
N PRO A 478 25.61 -32.75 -31.59
CA PRO A 478 26.15 -31.44 -31.25
C PRO A 478 26.22 -31.17 -29.73
N PHE A 479 27.09 -30.25 -29.33
CA PHE A 479 27.23 -29.78 -27.95
C PHE A 479 26.89 -28.28 -27.82
N GLU A 480 26.38 -27.89 -26.65
CA GLU A 480 26.00 -26.51 -26.36
C GLU A 480 27.18 -25.66 -25.87
N VAL A 481 27.31 -24.48 -26.45
CA VAL A 481 28.13 -23.37 -25.94
C VAL A 481 27.21 -22.21 -25.55
N ARG A 482 27.34 -21.71 -24.33
CA ARG A 482 26.43 -20.73 -23.74
C ARG A 482 27.20 -19.53 -23.18
N LEU A 483 26.91 -18.34 -23.66
CA LEU A 483 27.36 -17.09 -23.04
C LEU A 483 26.32 -16.61 -22.04
N GLU A 484 26.79 -16.28 -20.84
CA GLU A 484 26.00 -15.61 -19.81
C GLU A 484 26.58 -14.22 -19.59
N LEU A 485 25.73 -13.19 -19.69
CA LEU A 485 26.07 -11.80 -19.44
C LEU A 485 25.36 -11.33 -18.18
N PHE A 486 26.06 -10.61 -17.30
CA PHE A 486 25.50 -10.07 -16.06
C PHE A 486 25.81 -8.59 -15.95
N ASN A 487 24.79 -7.78 -15.67
CA ASN A 487 24.94 -6.34 -15.47
C ASN A 487 24.91 -6.02 -13.96
N TYR A 488 26.03 -5.55 -13.42
CA TYR A 488 26.16 -5.12 -12.03
C TYR A 488 25.98 -3.60 -11.88
N GLY A 489 25.83 -2.89 -12.99
CA GLY A 489 25.62 -1.45 -13.00
C GLY A 489 24.18 -1.07 -12.67
N ASN A 490 23.97 0.20 -12.32
CA ASN A 490 22.67 0.76 -11.99
C ASN A 490 21.92 1.33 -13.23
N LEU A 491 22.39 1.03 -14.45
CA LEU A 491 21.71 1.37 -15.70
C LEU A 491 21.56 0.12 -16.56
N GLU A 492 20.38 -0.01 -17.19
CA GLU A 492 20.09 -1.09 -18.14
C GLU A 492 21.08 -1.09 -19.32
N ALA A 493 21.64 -2.24 -19.66
CA ALA A 493 22.41 -2.44 -20.89
C ALA A 493 21.44 -2.73 -22.05
N LYS A 494 21.48 -1.93 -23.10
CA LYS A 494 20.47 -1.96 -24.18
C LYS A 494 20.97 -2.67 -25.44
N ASN A 495 20.04 -3.37 -26.09
CA ASN A 495 20.20 -3.97 -27.41
C ASN A 495 21.43 -4.88 -27.56
N VAL A 496 21.54 -5.86 -26.67
CA VAL A 496 22.62 -6.85 -26.69
C VAL A 496 22.58 -7.66 -27.98
N GLN A 497 23.68 -7.62 -28.74
CA GLN A 497 23.92 -8.48 -29.89
C GLN A 497 25.17 -9.33 -29.64
N VAL A 498 25.03 -10.66 -29.76
CA VAL A 498 26.13 -11.61 -29.50
C VAL A 498 26.57 -12.26 -30.80
N THR A 499 27.88 -12.30 -31.04
CA THR A 499 28.51 -12.92 -32.20
C THR A 499 29.43 -14.06 -31.77
N LEU A 500 29.17 -15.27 -32.27
CA LEU A 500 30.01 -16.44 -32.15
C LEU A 500 31.22 -16.34 -33.09
N ILE A 501 32.41 -16.61 -32.55
CA ILE A 501 33.69 -16.61 -33.25
C ILE A 501 34.35 -17.97 -33.04
N VAL A 502 34.31 -18.83 -34.07
CA VAL A 502 34.88 -20.18 -34.11
C VAL A 502 35.57 -20.45 -35.45
N ASP A 503 36.52 -21.39 -35.48
CA ASP A 503 37.14 -21.84 -36.73
C ASP A 503 36.22 -22.84 -37.46
N PRO A 504 35.80 -22.55 -38.71
CA PRO A 504 34.91 -23.44 -39.46
C PRO A 504 35.54 -24.79 -39.85
N ARG A 505 36.88 -24.92 -39.73
CA ARG A 505 37.59 -26.20 -39.92
C ARG A 505 37.40 -27.13 -38.73
N ASP A 506 37.17 -26.59 -37.54
CA ASP A 506 36.99 -27.35 -36.30
C ASP A 506 35.52 -27.67 -36.02
N PHE A 507 34.62 -26.76 -36.40
CA PHE A 507 33.22 -26.83 -36.01
C PHE A 507 32.26 -26.60 -37.17
N GLU A 508 31.14 -27.30 -37.11
CA GLU A 508 29.96 -27.03 -37.90
C GLU A 508 28.88 -26.36 -37.04
N LEU A 509 28.27 -25.31 -37.58
CA LEU A 509 27.25 -24.53 -36.88
C LEU A 509 25.88 -25.17 -37.08
N ILE A 510 25.30 -25.73 -36.02
CA ILE A 510 24.02 -26.47 -36.11
C ILE A 510 22.83 -25.56 -35.84
N LYS A 511 22.82 -24.87 -34.69
CA LYS A 511 21.70 -24.00 -34.30
C LYS A 511 22.13 -22.92 -33.31
N PRO A 512 21.76 -21.65 -33.52
CA PRO A 512 21.21 -21.10 -34.76
C PRO A 512 22.24 -21.18 -35.91
N ARG A 513 21.77 -21.11 -37.16
CA ARG A 513 22.63 -21.13 -38.36
C ARG A 513 23.37 -19.81 -38.62
N SER A 514 23.01 -18.75 -37.90
CA SER A 514 23.70 -17.47 -37.91
C SER A 514 24.76 -17.44 -36.81
N THR A 515 25.92 -16.86 -37.10
CA THR A 515 26.94 -16.57 -36.10
C THR A 515 26.56 -15.40 -35.21
N SER A 516 25.51 -14.63 -35.55
CA SER A 516 25.02 -13.51 -34.74
C SER A 516 23.57 -13.69 -34.34
N GLN A 517 23.24 -13.39 -33.09
CA GLN A 517 21.87 -13.36 -32.56
C GLN A 517 21.74 -12.34 -31.42
N PRO A 518 20.54 -11.82 -31.14
CA PRO A 518 20.32 -11.03 -29.94
C PRO A 518 20.52 -11.86 -28.68
N GLY A 519 20.93 -11.20 -27.60
CA GLY A 519 20.83 -11.79 -26.25
C GLY A 519 19.37 -12.02 -25.87
N ASN A 520 19.12 -12.96 -24.95
CA ASN A 520 17.80 -13.20 -24.38
C ASN A 520 17.84 -13.10 -22.84
N PRO A 521 17.18 -12.09 -22.23
CA PRO A 521 16.54 -10.93 -22.87
C PRO A 521 17.50 -10.02 -23.64
N VAL A 522 16.98 -9.20 -24.56
CA VAL A 522 17.78 -8.30 -25.42
C VAL A 522 18.33 -7.09 -24.66
N ASN A 523 17.65 -6.66 -23.61
CA ASN A 523 18.14 -5.68 -22.65
C ASN A 523 18.49 -6.38 -21.33
N ILE A 524 19.59 -5.98 -20.71
CA ILE A 524 20.02 -6.51 -19.41
C ILE A 524 19.64 -5.48 -18.34
N ALA A 525 18.64 -5.82 -17.53
CA ALA A 525 18.22 -4.98 -16.40
C ALA A 525 19.42 -4.60 -15.51
N ALA A 526 19.32 -3.43 -14.87
CA ALA A 526 20.28 -2.99 -13.85
C ALA A 526 20.29 -3.95 -12.63
N ASP A 527 21.28 -3.78 -11.76
CA ASP A 527 21.32 -4.39 -10.42
C ASP A 527 21.21 -5.93 -10.41
N GLY A 528 21.94 -6.59 -11.31
CA GLY A 528 22.05 -8.06 -11.37
C GLY A 528 21.25 -8.72 -12.48
N GLY A 529 20.70 -7.94 -13.42
CA GLY A 529 20.06 -8.49 -14.61
C GLY A 529 20.98 -9.41 -15.41
N ARG A 530 20.38 -10.35 -16.14
CA ARG A 530 21.09 -11.40 -16.88
C ARG A 530 20.56 -11.53 -18.30
N SER A 531 21.46 -11.75 -19.25
CA SER A 531 21.13 -12.16 -20.63
C SER A 531 21.95 -13.37 -21.06
N VAL A 532 21.37 -14.21 -21.91
CA VAL A 532 21.98 -15.47 -22.36
C VAL A 532 21.92 -15.56 -23.88
N ALA A 533 22.99 -16.06 -24.49
CA ALA A 533 23.02 -16.48 -25.88
C ALA A 533 23.65 -17.86 -25.99
N SER A 534 23.14 -18.73 -26.87
CA SER A 534 23.61 -20.12 -26.95
C SER A 534 23.64 -20.62 -28.38
N TRP A 535 24.63 -21.46 -28.67
CA TRP A 535 24.78 -22.17 -29.93
C TRP A 535 25.00 -23.66 -29.69
N LEU A 536 24.46 -24.48 -30.58
CA LEU A 536 24.79 -25.88 -30.76
C LEU A 536 25.83 -25.98 -31.89
N LEU A 537 26.99 -26.53 -31.55
CA LEU A 537 28.10 -26.77 -32.47
C LEU A 537 28.29 -28.27 -32.63
N SER A 538 28.61 -28.69 -33.85
CA SER A 538 29.07 -30.04 -34.12
C SER A 538 30.57 -30.06 -34.39
N VAL A 539 31.26 -31.09 -33.93
CA VAL A 539 32.72 -31.19 -34.08
C VAL A 539 33.05 -31.85 -35.41
N ARG A 540 33.96 -31.25 -36.18
CA ARG A 540 34.52 -31.93 -37.36
C ARG A 540 35.54 -32.99 -36.94
N LYS A 541 35.45 -34.16 -37.58
CA LYS A 541 36.40 -35.28 -37.41
C LYS A 541 37.84 -34.80 -37.64
N ARG A 542 38.73 -35.16 -36.72
CA ARG A 542 40.15 -34.80 -36.76
C ARG A 542 41.05 -36.02 -36.59
N ASN A 543 42.20 -35.97 -37.23
CA ASN A 543 43.25 -36.98 -37.18
C ASN A 543 44.30 -36.72 -36.08
N LYS A 544 44.22 -35.57 -35.40
CA LYS A 544 45.09 -35.21 -34.27
C LYS A 544 44.27 -34.50 -33.20
N GLY A 545 44.53 -34.80 -31.93
CA GLY A 545 43.96 -34.05 -30.82
C GLY A 545 44.69 -32.74 -30.56
N ASP A 546 43.94 -31.68 -30.31
CA ASP A 546 44.45 -30.35 -29.99
C ASP A 546 43.44 -29.49 -29.21
N SER A 547 43.92 -28.36 -28.68
CA SER A 547 43.07 -27.38 -28.01
C SER A 547 42.59 -26.31 -28.97
N VAL A 548 41.28 -26.19 -29.11
CA VAL A 548 40.63 -25.18 -29.95
C VAL A 548 40.02 -24.08 -29.09
N ARG A 549 39.92 -22.86 -29.64
CA ARG A 549 39.43 -21.68 -28.91
C ARG A 549 38.05 -21.29 -29.46
N ILE A 550 37.07 -21.19 -28.56
CA ILE A 550 35.73 -20.68 -28.85
C ILE A 550 35.62 -19.32 -28.19
N CYS A 551 35.21 -18.30 -28.94
CA CYS A 551 34.96 -16.95 -28.42
C CYS A 551 33.54 -16.49 -28.76
N MET A 552 32.96 -15.66 -27.91
CA MET A 552 31.74 -14.91 -28.20
C MET A 552 31.95 -13.45 -27.83
N GLU A 553 31.58 -12.54 -28.72
CA GLU A 553 31.62 -11.09 -28.52
C GLU A 553 30.20 -10.55 -28.34
N ALA A 554 29.95 -9.78 -27.28
CA ALA A 554 28.70 -9.07 -27.04
C ALA A 554 28.88 -7.57 -27.30
N ARG A 555 27.95 -6.96 -28.03
CA ARG A 555 27.86 -5.52 -28.31
C ARG A 555 26.57 -4.95 -27.74
N PHE A 556 26.60 -3.67 -27.40
CA PHE A 556 25.54 -2.94 -26.72
C PHE A 556 25.44 -1.54 -27.33
N ASP A 557 24.28 -0.90 -27.21
CA ASP A 557 24.13 0.50 -27.66
C ASP A 557 24.79 1.50 -26.70
N ASN A 558 24.90 1.13 -25.41
CA ASN A 558 25.32 2.01 -24.33
C ASN A 558 26.45 1.43 -23.45
N HIS A 559 27.19 0.42 -23.94
CA HIS A 559 28.35 -0.18 -23.28
C HIS A 559 29.39 -0.63 -24.32
N LEU A 560 30.68 -0.61 -23.94
CA LEU A 560 31.74 -1.09 -24.84
C LEU A 560 31.60 -2.59 -25.15
N PRO A 561 32.05 -3.07 -26.33
CA PRO A 561 32.01 -4.50 -26.64
C PRO A 561 32.81 -5.34 -25.65
N LEU A 562 32.32 -6.56 -25.37
CA LEU A 562 32.89 -7.48 -24.41
C LEU A 562 33.11 -8.85 -25.08
N GLN A 563 34.29 -9.44 -24.96
CA GLN A 563 34.60 -10.73 -25.56
C GLN A 563 35.00 -11.77 -24.51
N CYS A 564 34.29 -12.90 -24.50
CA CYS A 564 34.60 -14.05 -23.66
C CYS A 564 35.10 -15.22 -24.50
N CYS A 565 36.19 -15.87 -24.07
CA CYS A 565 36.76 -17.01 -24.77
C CYS A 565 37.02 -18.18 -23.83
N LYS A 566 36.90 -19.40 -24.35
CA LYS A 566 37.27 -20.63 -23.64
C LYS A 566 38.01 -21.57 -24.60
N LYS A 567 39.07 -22.20 -24.10
CA LYS A 567 39.77 -23.27 -24.82
C LYS A 567 39.19 -24.61 -24.41
N ILE A 568 38.95 -25.50 -25.37
CA ILE A 568 38.57 -26.89 -25.12
C ILE A 568 39.52 -27.83 -25.86
N TRP A 569 39.81 -28.96 -25.24
CA TRP A 569 40.55 -30.05 -25.89
C TRP A 569 39.57 -30.92 -26.66
N ILE A 570 39.86 -31.22 -27.92
CA ILE A 570 39.11 -32.17 -28.72
C ILE A 570 40.04 -33.34 -29.05
N PRO A 571 39.72 -34.57 -28.63
CA PRO A 571 40.57 -35.72 -28.91
C PRO A 571 40.55 -36.07 -30.42
N PRO A 572 41.57 -36.78 -30.92
CA PRO A 572 41.51 -37.36 -32.27
C PRO A 572 40.33 -38.34 -32.39
N THR A 573 39.94 -38.62 -33.63
CA THR A 573 39.04 -39.74 -33.92
C THR A 573 39.74 -41.08 -33.64
N GLY A 574 38.96 -42.11 -33.33
CA GLY A 574 39.42 -43.49 -33.37
C GLY A 574 39.92 -43.90 -34.76
N PRO A 575 40.42 -45.14 -34.93
CA PRO A 575 40.86 -45.59 -36.24
C PRO A 575 39.70 -45.63 -37.24
N ILE A 576 39.94 -45.19 -38.47
CA ILE A 576 38.98 -45.21 -39.57
C ILE A 576 39.70 -45.88 -40.73
N LEU A 577 39.21 -47.03 -41.18
CA LEU A 577 39.88 -47.81 -42.21
C LEU A 577 39.28 -47.51 -43.58
N GLU A 578 40.13 -47.24 -44.56
CA GLU A 578 39.78 -47.25 -45.97
C GLU A 578 40.56 -48.37 -46.64
N CYS A 579 39.91 -49.15 -47.51
CA CYS A 579 40.60 -50.21 -48.24
C CYS A 579 40.52 -50.03 -49.75
N LEU A 580 41.48 -50.65 -50.45
CA LEU A 580 41.57 -50.71 -51.90
C LEU A 580 42.03 -52.12 -52.30
N LEU A 581 41.35 -52.70 -53.27
CA LEU A 581 41.73 -53.99 -53.88
C LEU A 581 42.32 -53.76 -55.26
N ASN A 582 43.36 -54.52 -55.60
CA ASN A 582 43.97 -54.56 -56.91
C ASN A 582 44.14 -56.02 -57.35
N ALA A 583 43.81 -56.33 -58.60
CA ALA A 583 44.05 -57.63 -59.21
C ALA A 583 44.57 -57.41 -60.65
N PRO A 584 45.45 -58.28 -61.16
CA PRO A 584 45.95 -58.18 -62.53
C PRO A 584 44.86 -58.59 -63.53
N GLU A 585 44.97 -58.06 -64.75
CA GLU A 585 44.21 -58.56 -65.88
C GLU A 585 44.67 -59.99 -66.24
N ILE A 586 43.73 -60.93 -66.36
CA ILE A 586 44.03 -62.33 -66.69
C ILE A 586 43.87 -62.51 -68.20
N LYS A 587 44.93 -62.97 -68.87
CA LYS A 587 44.95 -63.20 -70.32
C LYS A 587 45.12 -64.68 -70.63
N VAL A 588 44.61 -65.14 -71.76
CA VAL A 588 44.91 -66.48 -72.29
C VAL A 588 46.12 -66.36 -73.20
N ASN A 589 47.17 -67.10 -72.87
CA ASN A 589 48.27 -67.34 -73.79
C ASN A 589 47.86 -68.44 -74.77
N THR A 590 47.52 -68.03 -76.00
CA THR A 590 47.03 -68.93 -77.05
C THR A 590 48.08 -69.90 -77.58
N ALA A 591 49.38 -69.67 -77.32
CA ALA A 591 50.44 -70.58 -77.72
C ALA A 591 50.61 -71.74 -76.73
N THR A 592 50.35 -71.51 -75.44
CA THR A 592 50.54 -72.51 -74.36
C THR A 592 49.24 -73.06 -73.79
N PHE A 593 48.09 -72.52 -74.23
CA PHE A 593 46.75 -72.80 -73.70
C PHE A 593 46.69 -72.64 -72.18
N ARG A 594 47.32 -71.57 -71.66
CA ARG A 594 47.35 -71.25 -70.21
C ARG A 594 46.86 -69.85 -69.95
N TYR A 595 46.30 -69.64 -68.75
CA TYR A 595 45.99 -68.31 -68.24
C TYR A 595 47.26 -67.68 -67.64
N GLU A 596 47.49 -66.41 -67.92
CA GLU A 596 48.61 -65.64 -67.41
C GLU A 596 48.11 -64.30 -66.84
N PRO A 597 48.31 -64.01 -65.54
CA PRO A 597 48.90 -64.89 -64.52
C PRO A 597 47.92 -65.97 -64.01
N MET A 598 48.43 -67.18 -63.74
CA MET A 598 47.70 -68.26 -63.05
C MET A 598 48.66 -69.05 -62.14
N PRO A 599 48.48 -69.05 -60.80
CA PRO A 599 47.51 -68.26 -60.04
C PRO A 599 47.72 -66.74 -60.18
N PHE A 600 46.66 -65.97 -60.06
CA PHE A 600 46.73 -64.50 -60.00
C PHE A 600 46.76 -63.99 -58.56
N THR A 601 47.23 -62.77 -58.33
CA THR A 601 47.31 -62.14 -57.00
C THR A 601 46.21 -61.12 -56.80
N LEU A 602 45.52 -61.17 -55.67
CA LEU A 602 44.62 -60.12 -55.19
C LEU A 602 45.31 -59.37 -54.07
N ASP A 603 45.69 -58.12 -54.32
CA ASP A 603 46.39 -57.27 -53.37
C ASP A 603 45.43 -56.30 -52.69
N LEU A 604 45.38 -56.34 -51.37
CA LEU A 604 44.68 -55.41 -50.51
C LEU A 604 45.65 -54.39 -49.93
N VAL A 605 45.29 -53.11 -50.03
CA VAL A 605 45.89 -52.01 -49.27
C VAL A 605 44.81 -51.45 -48.35
N VAL A 606 45.11 -51.30 -47.06
CA VAL A 606 44.25 -50.65 -46.08
C VAL A 606 44.99 -49.46 -45.50
N ARG A 607 44.37 -48.28 -45.47
CA ARG A 607 44.90 -47.07 -44.84
C ARG A 607 44.08 -46.71 -43.62
N ASN A 608 44.74 -46.30 -42.55
CA ASN A 608 44.07 -45.70 -41.40
C ASN A 608 43.96 -44.18 -41.59
N GLU A 609 42.77 -43.69 -41.94
CA GLU A 609 42.44 -42.26 -42.03
C GLU A 609 42.01 -41.67 -40.67
N GLY A 610 41.88 -42.51 -39.65
CA GLY A 610 41.57 -42.12 -38.28
C GLY A 610 42.75 -41.50 -37.54
N GLY A 611 42.47 -40.88 -36.39
CA GLY A 611 43.48 -40.17 -35.60
C GLY A 611 44.19 -41.01 -34.53
N GLU A 612 43.72 -42.22 -34.29
CA GLU A 612 44.31 -43.18 -33.35
C GLU A 612 44.89 -44.39 -34.08
N LYS A 613 45.88 -45.04 -33.45
CA LYS A 613 46.49 -46.27 -33.96
C LYS A 613 45.48 -47.42 -33.89
N THR A 614 45.41 -48.26 -34.92
CA THR A 614 44.55 -49.45 -34.91
C THR A 614 45.10 -50.52 -33.95
N ASP A 615 44.20 -51.37 -33.45
CA ASP A 615 44.58 -52.73 -33.04
C ASP A 615 44.99 -53.56 -34.27
N ASP A 616 45.31 -54.84 -34.07
CA ASP A 616 45.63 -55.74 -35.19
C ASP A 616 44.49 -55.77 -36.21
N VAL A 617 44.80 -55.40 -37.46
CA VAL A 617 43.86 -55.38 -38.57
C VAL A 617 43.89 -56.73 -39.28
N TYR A 618 42.71 -57.33 -39.44
CA TYR A 618 42.50 -58.57 -40.15
C TYR A 618 41.63 -58.34 -41.37
N ALA A 619 41.98 -58.98 -42.47
CA ALA A 619 41.22 -58.99 -43.70
C ALA A 619 40.76 -60.41 -44.03
N THR A 620 39.49 -60.55 -44.40
CA THR A 620 38.86 -61.82 -44.80
C THR A 620 38.41 -61.71 -46.24
N VAL A 621 39.01 -62.50 -47.13
CA VAL A 621 38.55 -62.63 -48.52
C VAL A 621 37.41 -63.63 -48.59
N ASN A 622 36.31 -63.22 -49.23
CA ASN A 622 35.18 -64.07 -49.56
C ASN A 622 35.22 -64.38 -51.05
N LEU A 623 35.51 -65.64 -51.39
CA LEU A 623 35.56 -66.13 -52.77
C LEU A 623 34.26 -66.85 -53.13
N VAL A 624 33.79 -66.64 -54.35
CA VAL A 624 32.72 -67.46 -54.94
C VAL A 624 33.23 -68.91 -55.19
N PRO A 625 32.34 -69.92 -55.27
CA PRO A 625 32.75 -71.33 -55.35
C PRO A 625 33.72 -71.70 -56.47
N ASP A 626 33.68 -70.96 -57.59
CA ASP A 626 34.57 -71.17 -58.74
C ASP A 626 36.00 -70.68 -58.46
N LEU A 627 36.21 -69.74 -57.53
CA LEU A 627 37.54 -69.24 -57.18
C LEU A 627 38.10 -69.97 -55.97
N ARG A 628 39.36 -70.39 -56.04
CA ARG A 628 40.02 -71.14 -54.96
C ARG A 628 41.36 -70.53 -54.60
N LEU A 629 41.64 -70.42 -53.30
CA LEU A 629 42.98 -70.11 -52.82
C LEU A 629 43.94 -71.24 -53.17
N VAL A 630 45.14 -70.88 -53.61
CA VAL A 630 46.23 -71.86 -53.77
C VAL A 630 46.58 -72.45 -52.41
N ALA A 631 46.67 -73.77 -52.32
CA ALA A 631 47.03 -74.49 -51.10
C ALA A 631 48.53 -74.35 -50.82
N GLU A 632 48.92 -73.26 -50.15
CA GLU A 632 50.30 -72.97 -49.77
C GLU A 632 50.35 -72.30 -48.37
N PRO A 633 51.43 -72.52 -47.57
CA PRO A 633 51.54 -71.95 -46.24
C PRO A 633 51.38 -70.41 -46.25
N GLY A 634 50.49 -69.89 -45.41
CA GLY A 634 50.21 -68.45 -45.33
C GLY A 634 49.19 -67.91 -46.34
N ASN A 635 48.65 -68.74 -47.26
CA ASN A 635 47.59 -68.35 -48.19
C ASN A 635 46.17 -68.72 -47.70
N GLN A 636 45.81 -68.22 -46.52
CA GLN A 636 44.52 -68.48 -45.86
C GLN A 636 43.47 -67.39 -46.18
N PRO A 637 42.15 -67.69 -46.05
CA PRO A 637 41.09 -66.70 -46.29
C PRO A 637 41.16 -65.48 -45.37
N ILE A 638 41.57 -65.68 -44.12
CA ILE A 638 41.77 -64.61 -43.14
C ILE A 638 43.26 -64.34 -43.02
N LYS A 639 43.68 -63.10 -43.22
CA LYS A 639 45.07 -62.65 -43.06
C LYS A 639 45.15 -61.43 -42.15
N LYS A 640 46.18 -61.41 -41.32
CA LYS A 640 46.62 -60.22 -40.58
C LYS A 640 47.39 -59.32 -41.55
N LEU A 641 47.15 -58.01 -41.53
CA LEU A 641 47.89 -57.08 -42.39
C LEU A 641 49.37 -56.99 -42.00
N PHE A 642 50.20 -56.52 -42.93
CA PHE A 642 51.58 -56.11 -42.65
C PHE A 642 51.81 -54.65 -43.09
N PRO A 643 52.20 -53.74 -42.17
CA PRO A 643 52.15 -53.91 -40.70
C PRO A 643 50.72 -54.19 -40.22
N ALA A 644 50.60 -54.85 -39.06
CA ALA A 644 49.30 -55.28 -38.55
C ALA A 644 48.54 -54.19 -37.79
N GLN A 645 49.27 -53.25 -37.20
CA GLN A 645 48.70 -52.11 -36.52
C GLN A 645 49.10 -50.87 -37.28
N LEU A 646 48.12 -50.06 -37.67
CA LEU A 646 48.30 -48.90 -38.53
C LEU A 646 48.22 -47.63 -37.69
N LYS A 647 49.31 -46.87 -37.64
CA LYS A 647 49.28 -45.48 -37.15
C LYS A 647 48.43 -44.60 -38.07
N PRO A 648 48.00 -43.41 -37.62
CA PRO A 648 47.32 -42.44 -38.48
C PRO A 648 48.10 -42.19 -39.78
N GLY A 649 47.42 -42.35 -40.92
CA GLY A 649 47.96 -42.21 -42.28
C GLY A 649 48.77 -43.41 -42.80
N GLU A 650 49.09 -44.40 -41.96
CA GLU A 650 49.86 -45.59 -42.32
C GLU A 650 49.02 -46.60 -43.12
N GLN A 651 49.68 -47.39 -43.96
CA GLN A 651 49.05 -48.41 -44.80
C GLN A 651 49.53 -49.82 -44.41
N GLY A 652 48.59 -50.76 -44.32
CA GLY A 652 48.83 -52.19 -44.17
C GLY A 652 48.43 -52.95 -45.44
N ARG A 653 49.08 -54.08 -45.70
CA ARG A 653 48.83 -54.87 -46.90
C ARG A 653 48.57 -56.34 -46.60
N ALA A 654 47.75 -56.97 -47.43
CA ALA A 654 47.61 -58.42 -47.52
C ALA A 654 47.44 -58.80 -48.99
N SER A 655 47.87 -60.01 -49.37
CA SER A 655 47.75 -60.50 -50.74
C SER A 655 47.29 -61.94 -50.74
N TRP A 656 46.43 -62.35 -51.67
CA TRP A 656 45.97 -63.73 -51.86
C TRP A 656 46.33 -64.24 -53.24
N ARG A 657 46.85 -65.47 -53.33
CA ARG A 657 47.05 -66.17 -54.60
C ARG A 657 45.81 -67.02 -54.89
N ILE A 658 45.14 -66.72 -55.99
CA ILE A 658 43.83 -67.29 -56.35
C ILE A 658 43.94 -68.01 -57.69
N THR A 659 43.23 -69.13 -57.79
CA THR A 659 43.05 -69.93 -59.00
C THR A 659 41.58 -69.93 -59.39
N HIS A 660 41.32 -70.09 -60.67
CA HIS A 660 39.99 -70.28 -61.23
C HIS A 660 40.00 -71.49 -62.19
N PRO A 661 38.86 -72.17 -62.42
CA PRO A 661 38.76 -73.19 -63.46
C PRO A 661 38.89 -72.54 -64.84
N ALA A 662 39.29 -73.33 -65.85
CA ALA A 662 39.18 -72.90 -67.23
C ALA A 662 37.70 -72.59 -67.57
N SER A 663 37.47 -71.50 -68.29
CA SER A 663 36.12 -71.09 -68.69
C SER A 663 35.94 -71.16 -70.21
N PRO A 664 34.88 -71.83 -70.71
CA PRO A 664 34.54 -71.80 -72.12
C PRO A 664 33.88 -70.47 -72.54
N ASP A 665 33.47 -69.64 -71.59
CA ASP A 665 32.83 -68.34 -71.81
C ASP A 665 33.58 -67.25 -71.02
N LEU A 666 33.44 -66.00 -71.45
CA LEU A 666 33.91 -64.86 -70.68
C LEU A 666 33.12 -64.79 -69.37
N LYS A 667 33.80 -64.93 -68.22
CA LYS A 667 33.17 -64.87 -66.90
C LYS A 667 33.75 -63.75 -66.06
N THR A 668 32.89 -62.94 -65.45
CA THR A 668 33.28 -61.92 -64.47
C THR A 668 32.91 -62.40 -63.07
N TYR A 669 33.86 -62.32 -62.14
CA TYR A 669 33.65 -62.64 -60.73
C TYR A 669 33.87 -61.40 -59.88
N LYS A 670 32.97 -61.20 -58.91
CA LYS A 670 33.12 -60.18 -57.88
C LYS A 670 33.77 -60.81 -56.65
N ILE A 671 34.88 -60.24 -56.20
CA ILE A 671 35.57 -60.65 -54.98
C ILE A 671 35.35 -59.58 -53.92
N GLU A 672 34.93 -60.00 -52.73
CA GLU A 672 34.75 -59.11 -51.58
C GLU A 672 35.81 -59.40 -50.51
N VAL A 673 36.36 -58.34 -49.92
CA VAL A 673 37.27 -58.44 -48.77
C VAL A 673 36.74 -57.58 -47.63
N TRP A 674 36.50 -58.22 -46.49
CA TRP A 674 36.09 -57.56 -45.25
C TRP A 674 37.30 -57.28 -44.39
N VAL A 675 37.49 -56.02 -44.01
CA VAL A 675 38.55 -55.55 -43.12
C VAL A 675 37.96 -55.24 -41.75
N ARG A 676 38.57 -55.78 -40.70
CA ARG A 676 38.10 -55.65 -39.31
C ARG A 676 39.28 -55.36 -38.38
N THR A 677 39.04 -54.47 -37.43
CA THR A 677 39.89 -54.23 -36.26
C THR A 677 39.00 -53.86 -35.07
N LYS A 678 39.51 -54.00 -33.85
CA LYS A 678 38.77 -53.61 -32.65
C LYS A 678 38.78 -52.08 -32.54
N GLY A 679 37.63 -51.47 -32.22
CA GLY A 679 37.50 -50.03 -32.02
C GLY A 679 37.41 -49.18 -33.29
N ALA A 680 37.17 -49.81 -34.45
CA ALA A 680 36.86 -49.14 -35.71
C ALA A 680 35.72 -49.88 -36.44
N ASP A 681 35.02 -49.16 -37.31
CA ASP A 681 34.00 -49.76 -38.18
C ASP A 681 34.62 -50.77 -39.15
N SER A 682 33.91 -51.87 -39.40
CA SER A 682 34.32 -52.82 -40.44
C SER A 682 34.20 -52.18 -41.82
N THR A 683 35.23 -52.32 -42.64
CA THR A 683 35.24 -51.78 -44.01
C THR A 683 35.18 -52.93 -45.01
N LYS A 684 34.36 -52.82 -46.06
CA LYS A 684 34.30 -53.79 -47.15
C LYS A 684 34.86 -53.16 -48.43
N CYS A 685 35.72 -53.89 -49.11
CA CYS A 685 36.19 -53.56 -50.44
C CYS A 685 35.88 -54.67 -51.42
N GLU A 686 35.64 -54.28 -52.67
CA GLU A 686 35.19 -55.20 -53.72
C GLU A 686 35.94 -54.89 -55.01
N ILE A 687 36.22 -55.93 -55.79
CA ILE A 687 36.79 -55.80 -57.13
C ILE A 687 36.16 -56.85 -58.04
N GLU A 688 35.99 -56.50 -59.32
CA GLU A 688 35.60 -57.44 -60.36
C GLU A 688 36.81 -57.91 -61.13
N ILE A 689 36.92 -59.22 -61.33
CA ILE A 689 37.93 -59.84 -62.18
C ILE A 689 37.23 -60.53 -63.34
N THR A 690 37.85 -60.49 -64.53
CA THR A 690 37.30 -61.13 -65.72
C THR A 690 38.22 -62.24 -66.18
N ILE A 691 37.67 -63.44 -66.33
CA ILE A 691 38.32 -64.61 -66.90
C ILE A 691 37.93 -64.71 -68.38
N PRO A 692 38.88 -64.54 -69.31
CA PRO A 692 38.62 -64.67 -70.74
C PRO A 692 38.31 -66.12 -71.14
N THR A 693 37.59 -66.29 -72.23
CA THR A 693 37.32 -67.62 -72.82
C THR A 693 38.62 -68.33 -73.20
N MET A 694 38.76 -69.61 -72.82
CA MET A 694 39.80 -70.50 -73.33
C MET A 694 39.30 -71.17 -74.63
N PRO A 695 39.97 -70.95 -75.77
CA PRO A 695 39.63 -71.65 -77.02
C PRO A 695 39.81 -73.16 -76.81
N GLY A 696 38.75 -73.93 -77.09
CA GLY A 696 38.70 -75.38 -76.91
C GLY A 696 39.51 -76.18 -77.91
#